data_AF-A0A3M0WN61-F1
#
_entry.id   AF-A0A3M0WN61-F1
#
_cell.length_a   1.000
_cell.length_b   1.000
_cell.length_c   1.000
_cell.angle_alpha   90.00
_cell.angle_beta   90.00
_cell.angle_gamma   90.00
#
_symmetry.space_group_name_H-M   'P 1'
#
loop_
_entity.id
_entity.type
_entity.pdbx_description
1 polymer ?
#
loop_
_entity_poly.entity_id
_entity_poly.type
_entity_poly.pdbx_seq_one_letter_code
_entity_poly.pdbx_strand_id
1 'polypeptide(L)'
;MKRIIIYSLLVVFHTLTFAQVETTLSGGPWTSPSTWKDGVVPSPGDNVLIKGPVTIPLIVNVNGMEVTNSGSIKPEIINSNAYKIYITEYLINNGDITGSNLHIYFGGKPGSIYNEANGNVNINTFNVTDSLSHPFKSEGKLFSPKYFYAYDATLTTAGNVTIDSCEFRVHKFIQGDNLQFEKVIIQRHSKFYVDEYVNNPSDTSGIEFKNNSYIHGDTNSGIKASFSDVILRGNIGFGQPVTFKGNIFNYGKIFPQFSSHYTLTFENNFYNYGHVSSNVNGYKFYFEIYGDLLNSGEWISQKISMLGNSDHIVSTDPNYNFSPTEFEALNSKVIVPTTLNDNAKATSNVNHFQFLRFDNGVKVRVKYLTLEGGTQLYLTTGSNLAVDSLIGNGNYITLIDNSYIGYLSSFGINKISNVTFKGDIGISYNQYWYGDITIDGKMYPHFSSTPLINIIGNIYNLGTITSNQNGYKLYFNVSGDLSSSGDWNSNDIVFTGNTNHSISIDTNFTFDCNKFYCDSGSVQAASPLKFYNTRVYFNNLILSDGYPLVFDNSEFRGYLNAANQNITFLNNSYLGKQSGWDFTTLENSRLNGQLGIGANVIFKGETISNANIYPHFSSTPKIYLLGNFTNNGKVINNTNGYKLYFNSTGNVTSNGDWISNGFRFVGTNDHKLTMDTTKTFSTSSINADSSTILPGSDLKFENTKVYFKNLKLSQGQRIVFNSSIFYGRIEANNNPIVFNNNSYIANFSPYPKTELINT
;
A
#
# COMPACT_ATOMS: atom_id res chain seq x y z
N MET A 1 26.74 44.05 95.54
CA MET A 1 26.40 45.33 94.85
C MET A 1 26.63 45.09 93.37
N LYS A 2 25.55 44.89 92.60
CA LYS A 2 24.79 45.92 91.84
C LYS A 2 25.39 46.17 90.45
N ARG A 3 24.68 45.60 89.45
CA ARG A 3 24.26 46.14 88.15
C ARG A 3 25.29 46.89 87.27
N ILE A 4 25.31 46.51 85.98
CA ILE A 4 25.38 47.31 84.74
C ILE A 4 26.26 46.56 83.72
N ILE A 5 25.95 46.32 82.45
CA ILE A 5 24.77 46.43 81.57
C ILE A 5 25.08 45.45 80.41
N ILE A 6 24.17 44.53 80.10
CA ILE A 6 24.10 43.82 78.81
C ILE A 6 23.25 44.71 77.89
N TYR A 7 23.86 45.36 76.90
CA TYR A 7 23.15 46.00 75.79
C TYR A 7 24.11 46.12 74.61
N SER A 8 24.05 45.18 73.65
CA SER A 8 24.42 45.35 72.22
C SER A 8 24.08 44.10 71.40
N LEU A 9 22.91 43.49 71.65
CA LEU A 9 22.35 42.45 70.79
C LEU A 9 20.84 42.67 70.64
N LEU A 10 20.48 43.72 69.91
CA LEU A 10 19.09 44.00 69.52
C LEU A 10 19.11 44.92 68.29
N VAL A 11 19.65 44.41 67.18
CA VAL A 11 19.23 44.88 65.86
C VAL A 11 17.87 44.24 65.63
N VAL A 12 16.84 45.04 65.90
CA VAL A 12 15.45 44.72 65.66
C VAL A 12 15.27 44.52 64.16
N PHE A 13 15.09 43.28 63.71
CA PHE A 13 14.33 43.01 62.50
C PHE A 13 12.91 43.53 62.76
N HIS A 14 12.65 44.79 62.39
CA HIS A 14 11.28 45.21 62.12
C HIS A 14 10.86 44.49 60.84
N THR A 15 10.37 43.26 60.97
CA THR A 15 9.50 42.71 59.94
C THR A 15 8.32 43.67 59.86
N LEU A 16 8.22 44.41 58.76
CA LEU A 16 7.03 45.15 58.39
C LEU A 16 5.90 44.13 58.19
N THR A 17 5.25 43.72 59.27
CA THR A 17 4.01 42.95 59.20
C THR A 17 2.92 43.92 58.77
N PHE A 18 2.47 43.83 57.52
CA PHE A 18 1.28 44.55 57.07
C PHE A 18 0.11 44.22 58.00
N ALA A 19 -0.60 45.23 58.48
CA ALA A 19 -1.73 45.02 59.38
C ALA A 19 -2.84 44.27 58.61
N GLN A 20 -3.38 43.20 59.21
CA GLN A 20 -4.57 42.53 58.70
C GLN A 20 -5.81 43.24 59.25
N VAL A 21 -6.59 43.87 58.39
CA VAL A 21 -7.83 44.59 58.73
C VAL A 21 -9.02 43.70 58.38
N GLU A 22 -9.90 43.45 59.36
CA GLU A 22 -11.02 42.52 59.21
C GLU A 22 -12.37 43.27 59.17
N THR A 23 -13.35 42.77 58.41
CA THR A 23 -14.73 43.32 58.45
C THR A 23 -15.55 42.73 59.59
N THR A 24 -16.58 43.47 60.02
CA THR A 24 -17.64 42.92 60.88
C THR A 24 -18.52 41.95 60.10
N LEU A 25 -19.24 41.06 60.80
CA LEU A 25 -20.17 40.12 60.15
C LEU A 25 -21.33 40.82 59.42
N SER A 26 -21.74 42.01 59.89
CA SER A 26 -22.78 42.82 59.25
C SER A 26 -22.28 43.52 57.98
N GLY A 27 -20.99 43.82 57.90
CA GLY A 27 -20.38 44.51 56.77
C GLY A 27 -20.85 45.96 56.58
N GLY A 28 -20.90 46.44 55.34
CA GLY A 28 -21.31 47.80 54.96
C GLY A 28 -20.36 48.45 53.93
N PRO A 29 -20.42 49.79 53.74
CA PRO A 29 -19.53 50.50 52.83
C PRO A 29 -18.06 50.44 53.28
N TRP A 30 -17.15 50.18 52.35
CA TRP A 30 -15.70 50.14 52.60
C TRP A 30 -15.18 51.37 53.34
N THR A 31 -15.74 52.55 53.06
CA THR A 31 -15.32 53.83 53.67
C THR A 31 -15.90 54.05 55.08
N SER A 32 -16.85 53.21 55.53
CA SER A 32 -17.48 53.35 56.84
C SER A 32 -16.66 52.64 57.93
N PRO A 33 -16.25 53.33 59.01
CA PRO A 33 -15.62 52.68 60.15
C PRO A 33 -16.45 51.53 60.74
N SER A 34 -17.80 51.59 60.66
CA SER A 34 -18.69 50.53 61.18
C SER A 34 -18.57 49.19 60.44
N THR A 35 -18.01 49.20 59.23
CA THR A 35 -17.78 47.99 58.41
C THR A 35 -16.58 47.20 58.90
N TRP A 36 -15.65 47.85 59.60
CA TRP A 36 -14.38 47.27 60.02
C TRP A 36 -14.36 46.97 61.51
N LYS A 37 -13.78 45.83 61.85
CA LYS A 37 -13.49 45.48 63.23
C LYS A 37 -12.57 46.56 63.83
N ASP A 38 -12.87 46.99 65.04
CA ASP A 38 -12.16 48.05 65.75
C ASP A 38 -12.21 49.44 65.07
N GLY A 39 -13.05 49.63 64.05
CA GLY A 39 -13.27 50.92 63.40
C GLY A 39 -12.17 51.35 62.41
N VAL A 40 -11.21 50.48 62.10
CA VAL A 40 -10.05 50.79 61.26
C VAL A 40 -10.38 50.55 59.79
N VAL A 41 -10.53 51.60 59.00
CA VAL A 41 -10.70 51.51 57.55
C VAL A 41 -9.34 51.14 56.91
N PRO A 42 -9.24 50.12 56.03
CA PRO A 42 -7.99 49.72 55.40
C PRO A 42 -7.38 50.85 54.57
N SER A 43 -6.08 51.02 54.73
CA SER A 43 -5.24 51.91 53.93
C SER A 43 -4.56 51.13 52.79
N PRO A 44 -4.08 51.83 51.74
CA PRO A 44 -3.25 51.20 50.72
C PRO A 44 -2.05 50.48 51.36
N GLY A 45 -1.90 49.19 51.05
CA GLY A 45 -0.85 48.36 51.63
C GLY A 45 -1.32 47.42 52.76
N ASP A 46 -2.54 47.58 53.27
CA ASP A 46 -3.06 46.65 54.28
C ASP A 46 -3.50 45.31 53.66
N ASN A 47 -3.42 44.25 54.45
CA ASN A 47 -4.07 42.98 54.12
C ASN A 47 -5.50 43.01 54.65
N VAL A 48 -6.46 42.53 53.87
CA VAL A 48 -7.88 42.66 54.22
C VAL A 48 -8.55 41.29 54.31
N LEU A 49 -9.29 41.05 55.39
CA LEU A 49 -10.11 39.85 55.59
C LEU A 49 -11.60 40.20 55.64
N ILE A 50 -12.34 39.83 54.60
CA ILE A 50 -13.77 40.11 54.42
C ILE A 50 -14.60 38.96 55.02
N LYS A 51 -15.24 39.22 56.16
CA LYS A 51 -16.12 38.29 56.91
C LYS A 51 -17.61 38.53 56.68
N GLY A 52 -18.03 39.78 56.43
CA GLY A 52 -19.39 40.18 56.08
C GLY A 52 -19.48 40.88 54.71
N PRO A 53 -20.68 41.32 54.27
CA PRO A 53 -20.90 41.93 52.95
C PRO A 53 -20.34 43.36 52.86
N VAL A 54 -19.48 43.64 51.88
CA VAL A 54 -18.86 44.97 51.68
C VAL A 54 -19.21 45.57 50.33
N THR A 55 -19.62 46.84 50.34
CA THR A 55 -19.74 47.66 49.13
C THR A 55 -18.52 48.54 48.95
N ILE A 56 -17.89 48.49 47.77
CA ILE A 56 -16.66 49.25 47.50
C ILE A 56 -16.94 50.61 46.83
N PRO A 57 -16.14 51.66 47.11
CA PRO A 57 -16.10 52.90 46.36
C PRO A 57 -15.42 52.70 44.99
N LEU A 58 -15.36 53.75 44.18
CA LEU A 58 -14.80 53.71 42.81
C LEU A 58 -13.40 53.10 42.73
N ILE A 59 -12.55 53.32 43.73
CA ILE A 59 -11.16 52.82 43.77
C ILE A 59 -10.84 52.30 45.17
N VAL A 60 -10.33 51.09 45.25
CA VAL A 60 -9.78 50.45 46.45
C VAL A 60 -8.37 49.95 46.15
N ASN A 61 -7.43 50.15 47.08
CA ASN A 61 -6.07 49.64 46.99
C ASN A 61 -5.76 48.85 48.26
N VAL A 62 -5.27 47.62 48.12
CA VAL A 62 -4.88 46.73 49.23
C VAL A 62 -3.64 45.93 48.86
N ASN A 63 -2.91 45.44 49.86
CA ASN A 63 -1.79 44.53 49.61
C ASN A 63 -2.30 43.11 49.31
N GLY A 64 -3.09 42.54 50.22
CA GLY A 64 -3.72 41.22 50.06
C GLY A 64 -5.19 41.26 50.44
N MET A 65 -5.97 40.34 49.88
CA MET A 65 -7.41 40.25 50.13
C MET A 65 -7.84 38.80 50.30
N GLU A 66 -8.48 38.50 51.43
CA GLU A 66 -9.12 37.22 51.70
C GLU A 66 -10.63 37.44 51.92
N VAL A 67 -11.47 36.70 51.21
CA VAL A 67 -12.92 36.73 51.35
C VAL A 67 -13.38 35.38 51.89
N THR A 68 -13.95 35.37 53.09
CA THR A 68 -14.46 34.16 53.72
C THR A 68 -15.78 33.70 53.10
N ASN A 69 -16.27 32.51 53.47
CA ASN A 69 -17.53 31.95 52.95
C ASN A 69 -18.80 32.75 53.28
N SER A 70 -18.76 33.64 54.28
CA SER A 70 -19.83 34.60 54.58
C SER A 70 -19.54 36.00 54.05
N GLY A 71 -18.32 36.24 53.55
CA GLY A 71 -17.90 37.53 53.01
C GLY A 71 -18.43 37.75 51.59
N SER A 72 -18.71 39.01 51.27
CA SER A 72 -18.97 39.38 49.87
C SER A 72 -18.43 40.77 49.54
N ILE A 73 -18.10 40.99 48.27
CA ILE A 73 -17.67 42.26 47.70
C ILE A 73 -18.55 42.57 46.50
N LYS A 74 -19.12 43.78 46.48
CA LYS A 74 -19.86 44.31 45.34
C LYS A 74 -19.68 45.83 45.19
N PRO A 75 -19.92 46.40 44.00
CA PRO A 75 -20.01 47.84 43.82
C PRO A 75 -21.07 48.48 44.72
N GLU A 76 -20.79 49.69 45.22
CA GLU A 76 -21.77 50.46 46.01
C GLU A 76 -23.02 50.83 45.20
N ILE A 77 -22.85 51.15 43.92
CA ILE A 77 -23.93 51.43 42.97
C ILE A 77 -23.68 50.66 41.68
N ILE A 78 -24.70 49.93 41.22
CA ILE A 78 -24.69 49.29 39.90
C ILE A 78 -25.07 50.36 38.86
N ASN A 79 -24.08 50.92 38.18
CA ASN A 79 -24.25 51.94 37.15
C ASN A 79 -23.17 51.79 36.06
N SER A 80 -23.01 52.80 35.19
CA SER A 80 -22.00 52.79 34.12
C SER A 80 -20.56 53.02 34.59
N ASN A 81 -20.32 53.34 35.88
CA ASN A 81 -18.97 53.58 36.38
C ASN A 81 -18.23 52.27 36.60
N ALA A 82 -16.95 52.22 36.23
CA ALA A 82 -16.06 51.11 36.52
C ALA A 82 -15.49 51.24 37.95
N TYR A 83 -15.82 50.29 38.82
CA TYR A 83 -15.26 50.18 40.17
C TYR A 83 -13.98 49.34 40.10
N LYS A 84 -12.91 49.80 40.75
CA LYS A 84 -11.57 49.20 40.62
C LYS A 84 -11.02 48.77 41.97
N ILE A 85 -10.53 47.53 42.06
CA ILE A 85 -9.74 47.05 43.19
C ILE A 85 -8.33 46.77 42.69
N TYR A 86 -7.33 47.36 43.32
CA TYR A 86 -5.92 47.07 43.11
C TYR A 86 -5.39 46.19 44.25
N ILE A 87 -4.84 45.02 43.92
CA ILE A 87 -4.33 44.02 44.86
C ILE A 87 -2.90 43.69 44.46
N THR A 88 -1.92 43.82 45.38
CA THR A 88 -0.51 43.67 45.00
C THR A 88 0.11 42.30 45.29
N GLU A 89 -0.42 41.54 46.25
CA GLU A 89 0.20 40.29 46.73
C GLU A 89 -0.71 39.07 46.54
N TYR A 90 -1.84 38.95 47.24
CA TYR A 90 -2.69 37.77 47.13
C TYR A 90 -4.19 38.10 47.10
N LEU A 91 -4.95 37.28 46.38
CA LEU A 91 -6.41 37.24 46.41
C LEU A 91 -6.85 35.81 46.70
N ILE A 92 -7.48 35.60 47.86
CA ILE A 92 -8.06 34.31 48.25
C ILE A 92 -9.57 34.52 48.42
N ASN A 93 -10.37 34.01 47.48
CA ASN A 93 -11.82 34.12 47.52
C ASN A 93 -12.46 32.78 47.88
N ASN A 94 -13.12 32.72 49.03
CA ASN A 94 -14.01 31.65 49.43
C ASN A 94 -15.46 32.14 49.60
N GLY A 95 -15.78 33.39 49.23
CA GLY A 95 -17.12 34.01 49.31
C GLY A 95 -17.60 34.56 47.97
N ASP A 96 -18.36 35.66 47.96
CA ASP A 96 -18.94 36.23 46.74
C ASP A 96 -18.25 37.54 46.30
N ILE A 97 -17.60 37.57 45.14
CA ILE A 97 -17.08 38.79 44.50
C ILE A 97 -17.86 39.02 43.21
N THR A 98 -18.78 40.00 43.21
CA THR A 98 -19.75 40.16 42.12
C THR A 98 -19.95 41.62 41.71
N GLY A 99 -20.20 41.84 40.41
CA GLY A 99 -20.56 43.16 39.87
C GLY A 99 -20.18 43.30 38.39
N SER A 100 -21.16 43.56 37.53
CA SER A 100 -20.94 43.70 36.07
C SER A 100 -20.09 44.91 35.67
N ASN A 101 -19.86 45.84 36.59
CA ASN A 101 -19.00 47.01 36.45
C ASN A 101 -17.80 46.98 37.41
N LEU A 102 -17.50 45.82 38.01
CA LEU A 102 -16.33 45.60 38.88
C LEU A 102 -15.12 45.13 38.06
N HIS A 103 -13.97 45.75 38.32
CA HIS A 103 -12.67 45.46 37.72
C HIS A 103 -11.64 45.20 38.83
N ILE A 104 -10.92 44.08 38.74
CA ILE A 104 -9.80 43.76 39.62
C ILE A 104 -8.50 43.91 38.83
N TYR A 105 -7.54 44.61 39.42
CA TYR A 105 -6.16 44.74 38.95
C TYR A 105 -5.28 44.07 39.99
N PHE A 106 -4.59 43.02 39.57
CA PHE A 106 -3.72 42.22 40.41
C PHE A 106 -2.28 42.34 39.91
N GLY A 107 -1.33 42.45 40.83
CA GLY A 107 0.11 42.45 40.52
C GLY A 107 0.92 43.54 41.22
N GLY A 108 2.24 43.44 41.06
CA GLY A 108 3.25 44.26 41.72
C GLY A 108 4.19 43.46 42.64
N LYS A 109 3.81 42.24 43.01
CA LYS A 109 4.63 41.27 43.77
C LYS A 109 4.27 39.84 43.37
N PRO A 110 5.18 38.86 43.56
CA PRO A 110 4.82 37.46 43.46
C PRO A 110 3.73 37.12 44.49
N GLY A 111 2.65 36.50 44.03
CA GLY A 111 1.62 36.01 44.94
C GLY A 111 0.42 35.40 44.23
N SER A 112 -0.56 34.96 45.01
CA SER A 112 -1.51 33.92 44.61
C SER A 112 -2.90 34.46 44.27
N ILE A 113 -3.54 33.86 43.27
CA ILE A 113 -4.93 34.14 42.87
C ILE A 113 -5.74 32.85 43.05
N TYR A 114 -6.43 32.72 44.17
CA TYR A 114 -7.21 31.54 44.53
C TYR A 114 -8.70 31.88 44.61
N ASN A 115 -9.52 31.14 43.87
CA ASN A 115 -10.95 31.04 44.07
C ASN A 115 -11.25 29.64 44.63
N GLU A 116 -11.38 29.58 45.95
CA GLU A 116 -11.57 28.37 46.76
C GLU A 116 -12.98 27.81 46.64
N ALA A 117 -13.23 26.60 47.16
CA ALA A 117 -14.43 25.80 46.92
C ALA A 117 -15.80 26.53 47.02
N ASN A 118 -15.97 27.51 47.91
CA ASN A 118 -17.23 28.28 48.01
C ASN A 118 -17.20 29.60 47.23
N GLY A 119 -16.05 29.99 46.72
CA GLY A 119 -15.78 31.22 46.01
C GLY A 119 -16.58 31.36 44.70
N ASN A 120 -17.20 32.52 44.55
CA ASN A 120 -17.92 32.93 43.36
C ASN A 120 -17.35 34.27 42.87
N VAL A 121 -16.77 34.27 41.67
CA VAL A 121 -16.27 35.48 40.99
C VAL A 121 -17.10 35.70 39.74
N ASN A 122 -17.88 36.78 39.71
CA ASN A 122 -18.68 37.19 38.56
C ASN A 122 -18.58 38.71 38.36
N ILE A 123 -17.54 39.12 37.63
CA ILE A 123 -17.13 40.51 37.47
C ILE A 123 -16.91 40.87 36.00
N ASN A 124 -16.67 42.15 35.69
CA ASN A 124 -16.37 42.55 34.31
C ASN A 124 -14.96 42.14 33.87
N THR A 125 -13.95 42.55 34.63
CA THR A 125 -12.55 42.35 34.23
C THR A 125 -11.70 41.93 35.41
N PHE A 126 -10.88 40.92 35.18
CA PHE A 126 -9.74 40.58 36.04
C PHE A 126 -8.47 40.82 35.22
N ASN A 127 -7.56 41.65 35.72
CA ASN A 127 -6.36 42.05 34.98
C ASN A 127 -5.12 41.80 35.83
N VAL A 128 -4.23 40.92 35.40
CA VAL A 128 -2.89 40.72 35.96
C VAL A 128 -1.96 41.67 35.22
N THR A 129 -1.34 42.58 35.96
CA THR A 129 -0.73 43.81 35.40
C THR A 129 0.79 43.82 35.39
N ASP A 130 1.43 42.76 35.86
CA ASP A 130 2.88 42.58 35.83
C ASP A 130 3.27 41.38 34.96
N SER A 131 4.57 41.06 34.92
CA SER A 131 5.13 39.93 34.18
C SER A 131 5.55 38.75 35.06
N LEU A 132 5.08 38.71 36.31
CA LEU A 132 5.51 37.72 37.30
C LEU A 132 4.76 36.39 37.12
N SER A 133 5.23 35.37 37.85
CA SER A 133 4.56 34.08 37.92
C SER A 133 3.61 34.05 39.12
N HIS A 134 2.36 33.65 38.88
CA HIS A 134 1.31 33.63 39.88
C HIS A 134 0.68 32.25 40.00
N PRO A 135 0.70 31.64 41.20
CA PRO A 135 -0.12 30.49 41.50
C PRO A 135 -1.60 30.81 41.29
N PHE A 136 -2.29 30.01 40.50
CA PHE A 136 -3.67 30.22 40.10
C PHE A 136 -4.52 28.99 40.39
N LYS A 137 -5.68 29.23 41.01
CA LYS A 137 -6.64 28.19 41.39
C LYS A 137 -8.06 28.72 41.22
N SER A 138 -8.94 27.93 40.62
CA SER A 138 -10.36 28.28 40.50
C SER A 138 -11.29 27.09 40.71
N GLU A 139 -11.20 26.51 41.91
CA GLU A 139 -12.04 25.40 42.39
C GLU A 139 -13.39 25.84 42.94
N GLY A 140 -13.61 27.14 43.04
CA GLY A 140 -14.86 27.69 43.56
C GLY A 140 -16.07 27.39 42.69
N LYS A 141 -17.25 27.67 43.26
CA LYS A 141 -18.56 27.49 42.61
C LYS A 141 -18.61 28.10 41.21
N LEU A 142 -17.98 29.26 41.03
CA LEU A 142 -17.92 29.95 39.75
C LEU A 142 -16.70 30.86 39.68
N PHE A 143 -15.97 30.80 38.57
CA PHE A 143 -14.99 31.81 38.18
C PHE A 143 -15.31 32.27 36.76
N SER A 144 -16.06 33.37 36.66
CA SER A 144 -16.65 33.89 35.43
C SER A 144 -16.48 35.41 35.30
N PRO A 145 -15.25 35.96 35.39
CA PRO A 145 -15.03 37.31 34.89
C PRO A 145 -15.35 37.33 33.39
N LYS A 146 -16.03 38.38 32.91
CA LYS A 146 -16.30 38.50 31.46
C LYS A 146 -15.00 38.51 30.65
N TYR A 147 -13.99 39.20 31.17
CA TYR A 147 -12.64 39.24 30.62
C TYR A 147 -11.61 38.93 31.71
N PHE A 148 -10.69 38.01 31.43
CA PHE A 148 -9.50 37.78 32.23
C PHE A 148 -8.28 38.07 31.36
N TYR A 149 -7.43 38.99 31.80
CA TYR A 149 -6.26 39.45 31.04
C TYR A 149 -5.00 39.26 31.88
N ALA A 150 -4.01 38.58 31.32
CA ALA A 150 -2.69 38.37 31.87
C ALA A 150 -1.66 38.38 30.72
N TYR A 151 -1.58 39.52 30.02
CA TYR A 151 -0.86 39.64 28.75
C TYR A 151 0.66 39.45 28.84
N ASP A 152 1.25 39.65 30.02
CA ASP A 152 2.69 39.51 30.24
C ASP A 152 3.02 38.50 31.36
N ALA A 153 2.01 38.02 32.09
CA ALA A 153 2.20 37.20 33.28
C ALA A 153 2.20 35.70 32.98
N THR A 154 2.86 34.94 33.86
CA THR A 154 2.76 33.47 33.88
C THR A 154 1.76 33.05 34.94
N LEU A 155 0.78 32.23 34.57
CA LEU A 155 -0.11 31.57 35.52
C LEU A 155 0.31 30.12 35.68
N THR A 156 0.53 29.71 36.92
CA THR A 156 0.89 28.33 37.26
C THR A 156 -0.23 27.72 38.07
N THR A 157 -0.77 26.57 37.67
CA THR A 157 -1.82 25.90 38.43
C THR A 157 -1.35 25.56 39.85
N ALA A 158 -2.23 25.75 40.83
CA ALA A 158 -2.02 25.43 42.24
C ALA A 158 -3.20 24.63 42.83
N GLY A 159 -3.90 23.91 41.96
CA GLY A 159 -5.15 23.19 42.19
C GLY A 159 -5.95 23.09 40.89
N ASN A 160 -7.19 22.61 40.97
CA ASN A 160 -8.04 22.59 39.78
C ASN A 160 -8.40 24.02 39.33
N VAL A 161 -8.46 24.20 38.02
CA VAL A 161 -8.82 25.46 37.38
C VAL A 161 -10.05 25.21 36.53
N THR A 162 -11.15 25.88 36.87
CA THR A 162 -12.34 25.97 36.00
C THR A 162 -12.51 27.41 35.53
N ILE A 163 -12.57 27.59 34.21
CA ILE A 163 -12.86 28.87 33.54
C ILE A 163 -14.24 28.79 32.91
N ASP A 164 -15.13 29.68 33.31
CA ASP A 164 -16.55 29.66 32.91
C ASP A 164 -16.97 30.98 32.27
N SER A 165 -17.64 30.91 31.12
CA SER A 165 -18.21 32.06 30.40
C SER A 165 -17.26 33.27 30.28
N CYS A 166 -15.96 33.00 30.09
CA CYS A 166 -14.88 33.97 30.17
C CYS A 166 -14.11 34.08 28.85
N GLU A 167 -13.72 35.29 28.49
CA GLU A 167 -12.63 35.51 27.55
C GLU A 167 -11.30 35.57 28.33
N PHE A 168 -10.60 34.43 28.34
CA PHE A 168 -9.41 34.21 29.16
C PHE A 168 -8.16 34.36 28.32
N ARG A 169 -7.38 35.42 28.57
CA ARG A 169 -6.16 35.75 27.83
C ARG A 169 -4.95 35.73 28.74
N VAL A 170 -3.96 34.93 28.39
CA VAL A 170 -2.75 34.73 29.19
C VAL A 170 -1.53 34.57 28.29
N HIS A 171 -0.40 35.16 28.67
CA HIS A 171 0.87 34.93 27.98
C HIS A 171 1.30 33.47 28.14
N LYS A 172 1.56 33.06 29.38
CA LYS A 172 2.00 31.71 29.69
C LYS A 172 1.12 31.05 30.74
N PHE A 173 0.65 29.84 30.46
CA PHE A 173 -0.15 29.03 31.38
C PHE A 173 0.51 27.67 31.59
N ILE A 174 0.94 27.38 32.83
CA ILE A 174 1.63 26.15 33.18
C ILE A 174 0.74 25.28 34.07
N GLN A 175 0.51 24.05 33.63
CA GLN A 175 -0.24 23.03 34.34
C GLN A 175 0.71 22.03 35.02
N GLY A 176 0.45 21.69 36.29
CA GLY A 176 1.07 20.55 36.97
C GLY A 176 2.45 20.83 37.60
N ASP A 177 2.81 22.09 37.82
CA ASP A 177 4.08 22.46 38.47
C ASP A 177 4.06 22.25 40.00
N ASN A 178 2.89 22.32 40.64
CA ASN A 178 2.77 22.30 42.10
C ASN A 178 2.15 21.00 42.66
N LEU A 179 1.25 20.34 41.92
CA LEU A 179 0.60 19.09 42.31
C LEU A 179 0.34 18.21 41.07
N GLN A 180 0.46 16.88 41.21
CA GLN A 180 0.02 15.95 40.16
C GLN A 180 -1.52 15.87 40.12
N PHE A 181 -2.10 15.71 38.93
CA PHE A 181 -3.54 15.52 38.67
C PHE A 181 -4.43 16.78 38.79
N GLU A 182 -3.87 17.97 38.57
CA GLU A 182 -4.65 19.22 38.54
C GLU A 182 -5.50 19.28 37.27
N LYS A 183 -6.82 19.47 37.37
CA LYS A 183 -7.70 19.55 36.18
C LYS A 183 -7.85 20.98 35.71
N VAL A 184 -7.63 21.21 34.42
CA VAL A 184 -7.94 22.48 33.75
C VAL A 184 -9.19 22.29 32.88
N ILE A 185 -10.29 22.97 33.23
CA ILE A 185 -11.57 22.88 32.53
C ILE A 185 -11.93 24.26 31.97
N ILE A 186 -12.09 24.34 30.65
CA ILE A 186 -12.62 25.52 29.97
C ILE A 186 -14.05 25.20 29.55
N GLN A 187 -15.03 26.03 29.91
CA GLN A 187 -16.44 25.70 29.67
C GLN A 187 -17.36 26.90 29.37
N ARG A 188 -18.59 26.58 28.94
CA ARG A 188 -19.70 27.50 28.69
C ARG A 188 -19.32 28.62 27.71
N HIS A 189 -18.91 28.26 26.50
CA HIS A 189 -18.50 29.20 25.44
C HIS A 189 -17.30 30.08 25.81
N SER A 190 -16.53 29.72 26.84
CA SER A 190 -15.28 30.40 27.16
C SER A 190 -14.32 30.34 25.97
N LYS A 191 -13.58 31.43 25.79
CA LYS A 191 -12.55 31.55 24.77
C LYS A 191 -11.20 31.53 25.47
N PHE A 192 -10.36 30.58 25.11
CA PHE A 192 -9.02 30.45 25.69
C PHE A 192 -7.99 31.00 24.72
N TYR A 193 -7.38 32.13 25.07
CA TYR A 193 -6.29 32.79 24.37
C TYR A 193 -5.02 32.57 25.18
N VAL A 194 -4.07 31.85 24.60
CA VAL A 194 -2.79 31.55 25.24
C VAL A 194 -1.67 31.71 24.24
N ASP A 195 -0.58 32.39 24.60
CA ASP A 195 0.62 32.39 23.75
C ASP A 195 1.41 31.09 23.94
N GLU A 196 1.59 30.65 25.19
CA GLU A 196 2.27 29.41 25.55
C GLU A 196 1.53 28.63 26.67
N TYR A 197 1.03 27.44 26.32
CA TYR A 197 0.51 26.47 27.27
C TYR A 197 1.55 25.37 27.50
N VAL A 198 1.90 25.10 28.75
CA VAL A 198 2.85 24.03 29.10
C VAL A 198 2.17 23.09 30.08
N ASN A 199 2.14 21.80 29.75
CA ASN A 199 1.77 20.77 30.70
C ASN A 199 3.04 20.10 31.23
N ASN A 200 3.14 19.92 32.55
CA ASN A 200 4.20 19.11 33.12
C ASN A 200 4.08 17.67 32.58
N PRO A 201 5.14 17.05 32.02
CA PRO A 201 5.06 15.71 31.45
C PRO A 201 4.60 14.62 32.43
N SER A 202 4.72 14.86 33.74
CA SER A 202 4.23 13.95 34.77
C SER A 202 2.73 14.08 35.08
N ASP A 203 2.06 15.14 34.58
CA ASP A 203 0.62 15.34 34.77
C ASP A 203 -0.19 14.77 33.59
N THR A 204 -1.06 13.82 33.92
CA THR A 204 -1.90 13.07 32.98
C THR A 204 -3.34 13.60 32.86
N SER A 205 -3.71 14.60 33.67
CA SER A 205 -5.08 15.13 33.69
C SER A 205 -5.43 15.89 32.40
N GLY A 206 -4.48 16.69 31.89
CA GLY A 206 -4.64 17.50 30.68
C GLY A 206 -5.64 18.65 30.79
N ILE A 207 -5.95 19.25 29.64
CA ILE A 207 -6.93 20.32 29.50
C ILE A 207 -8.23 19.80 28.84
N GLU A 208 -9.37 20.16 29.41
CA GLU A 208 -10.69 19.73 28.96
C GLU A 208 -11.56 20.91 28.51
N PHE A 209 -12.11 20.83 27.29
CA PHE A 209 -13.03 21.84 26.75
C PHE A 209 -14.47 21.31 26.72
N LYS A 210 -15.41 22.09 27.27
CA LYS A 210 -16.84 21.73 27.38
C LYS A 210 -17.74 22.84 26.85
N ASN A 211 -18.97 22.47 26.47
CA ASN A 211 -20.05 23.42 26.17
C ASN A 211 -19.62 24.52 25.19
N ASN A 212 -19.06 24.12 24.04
CA ASN A 212 -18.62 25.00 22.94
C ASN A 212 -17.51 26.01 23.30
N SER A 213 -16.71 25.76 24.34
CA SER A 213 -15.46 26.48 24.53
C SER A 213 -14.44 26.12 23.45
N TYR A 214 -13.55 27.05 23.11
CA TYR A 214 -12.57 26.84 22.04
C TYR A 214 -11.24 27.54 22.32
N ILE A 215 -10.19 27.04 21.66
CA ILE A 215 -8.88 27.66 21.61
C ILE A 215 -8.90 28.74 20.53
N HIS A 216 -8.43 29.92 20.89
CA HIS A 216 -8.12 31.00 19.97
C HIS A 216 -6.72 31.52 20.30
N GLY A 217 -6.22 32.45 19.50
CA GLY A 217 -4.98 33.14 19.84
C GLY A 217 -5.18 34.60 19.72
N ASP A 218 -4.23 35.28 20.33
CA ASP A 218 -4.36 36.69 20.52
C ASP A 218 -3.83 37.43 19.30
N THR A 219 -4.75 38.01 18.53
CA THR A 219 -4.39 38.91 17.44
C THR A 219 -3.60 40.13 17.91
N ASN A 220 -3.66 40.46 19.21
CA ASN A 220 -2.98 41.60 19.80
C ASN A 220 -1.54 41.27 20.23
N SER A 221 -1.22 40.02 20.59
CA SER A 221 0.16 39.61 20.92
C SER A 221 1.00 39.41 19.65
N GLY A 222 0.35 39.12 18.52
CA GLY A 222 1.02 38.73 17.27
C GLY A 222 1.66 37.34 17.35
N ILE A 223 1.53 36.65 18.48
CA ILE A 223 2.09 35.33 18.74
C ILE A 223 1.00 34.29 18.46
N LYS A 224 1.37 33.23 17.74
CA LYS A 224 0.47 32.08 17.54
C LYS A 224 0.43 31.26 18.83
N ALA A 225 -0.76 30.79 19.19
CA ALA A 225 -0.92 29.93 20.35
C ALA A 225 -0.05 28.68 20.22
N SER A 226 0.71 28.38 21.27
CA SER A 226 1.57 27.21 21.34
C SER A 226 1.28 26.33 22.56
N PHE A 227 1.39 25.02 22.38
CA PHE A 227 1.11 24.03 23.41
C PHE A 227 2.24 22.99 23.49
N SER A 228 2.66 22.63 24.69
CA SER A 228 3.74 21.67 24.94
C SER A 228 3.26 20.56 25.87
N ASP A 229 3.52 19.30 25.47
CA ASP A 229 3.27 18.07 26.23
C ASP A 229 1.81 17.90 26.74
N VAL A 230 0.85 18.37 25.95
CA VAL A 230 -0.55 18.50 26.38
C VAL A 230 -1.39 17.26 26.06
N ILE A 231 -2.26 16.92 27.01
CA ILE A 231 -3.36 15.98 26.84
C ILE A 231 -4.65 16.77 26.61
N LEU A 232 -5.31 16.51 25.47
CA LEU A 232 -6.51 17.20 25.01
C LEU A 232 -7.76 16.36 25.28
N ARG A 233 -8.76 16.94 25.95
CA ARG A 233 -10.04 16.27 26.30
C ARG A 233 -11.26 17.12 25.94
N GLY A 234 -12.40 16.46 25.76
CA GLY A 234 -13.68 17.12 25.48
C GLY A 234 -13.87 17.51 24.00
N ASN A 235 -14.69 18.53 23.74
CA ASN A 235 -14.97 19.03 22.39
C ASN A 235 -14.20 20.34 22.18
N ILE A 236 -13.16 20.29 21.36
CA ILE A 236 -12.17 21.36 21.23
C ILE A 236 -12.28 21.98 19.84
N GLY A 237 -12.89 23.17 19.80
CA GLY A 237 -12.82 24.03 18.62
C GLY A 237 -11.48 24.73 18.55
N PHE A 238 -10.90 24.82 17.35
CA PHE A 238 -9.73 25.67 17.08
C PHE A 238 -10.13 26.81 16.16
N GLY A 239 -10.07 28.05 16.67
CA GLY A 239 -10.45 29.24 15.92
C GLY A 239 -9.33 29.87 15.08
N GLN A 240 -8.15 29.27 15.08
CA GLN A 240 -6.97 29.75 14.35
C GLN A 240 -5.91 28.65 14.27
N PRO A 241 -4.80 28.84 13.51
CA PRO A 241 -3.66 27.93 13.54
C PRO A 241 -3.02 27.83 14.93
N VAL A 242 -2.51 26.64 15.27
CA VAL A 242 -1.84 26.35 16.56
C VAL A 242 -0.59 25.51 16.29
N THR A 243 0.46 25.79 17.06
CA THR A 243 1.71 25.02 17.04
C THR A 243 1.88 24.21 18.31
N PHE A 244 2.15 22.93 18.18
CA PHE A 244 2.41 22.01 19.28
C PHE A 244 3.90 21.67 19.33
N LYS A 245 4.59 22.00 20.43
CA LYS A 245 6.05 21.86 20.56
C LYS A 245 6.50 20.58 21.26
N GLY A 246 5.60 19.91 21.96
CA GLY A 246 5.85 18.64 22.66
C GLY A 246 4.96 17.50 22.17
N ASN A 247 4.95 16.39 22.90
CA ASN A 247 4.11 15.24 22.57
C ASN A 247 2.65 15.53 22.86
N ILE A 248 1.77 15.25 21.90
CA ILE A 248 0.34 15.60 22.02
C ILE A 248 -0.52 14.36 22.05
N PHE A 249 -1.40 14.28 23.04
CA PHE A 249 -2.35 13.18 23.19
C PHE A 249 -3.77 13.70 23.07
N ASN A 250 -4.47 13.37 21.99
CA ASN A 250 -5.87 13.70 21.82
C ASN A 250 -6.77 12.54 22.28
N TYR A 251 -7.54 12.75 23.35
CA TYR A 251 -8.63 11.88 23.78
C TYR A 251 -10.02 12.48 23.50
N GLY A 252 -10.06 13.70 22.97
CA GLY A 252 -11.28 14.44 22.69
C GLY A 252 -11.64 14.47 21.20
N LYS A 253 -12.59 15.35 20.87
CA LYS A 253 -12.94 15.70 19.50
C LYS A 253 -12.31 17.05 19.16
N ILE A 254 -11.45 17.09 18.15
CA ILE A 254 -10.86 18.34 17.61
C ILE A 254 -11.51 18.71 16.28
N PHE A 255 -11.86 19.99 16.09
CA PHE A 255 -12.48 20.50 14.85
C PHE A 255 -12.21 22.00 14.64
N PRO A 256 -12.24 22.51 13.38
CA PRO A 256 -12.14 23.94 13.14
C PRO A 256 -13.34 24.70 13.72
N GLN A 257 -13.13 25.70 14.56
CA GLN A 257 -14.25 26.43 15.19
C GLN A 257 -15.04 27.29 14.19
N PHE A 258 -14.35 27.83 13.17
CA PHE A 258 -14.93 28.78 12.21
C PHE A 258 -14.84 28.26 10.77
N SER A 259 -15.42 29.02 9.85
CA SER A 259 -15.50 28.71 8.41
C SER A 259 -14.15 28.91 7.69
N SER A 260 -13.11 28.24 8.17
CA SER A 260 -11.79 28.24 7.54
C SER A 260 -11.08 26.91 7.77
N HIS A 261 -10.20 26.56 6.84
CA HIS A 261 -9.28 25.44 7.01
C HIS A 261 -8.05 25.94 7.76
N TYR A 262 -7.85 25.47 8.99
CA TYR A 262 -6.68 25.83 9.79
C TYR A 262 -5.59 24.77 9.70
N THR A 263 -4.34 25.21 9.81
CA THR A 263 -3.18 24.33 9.96
C THR A 263 -2.86 24.12 11.43
N LEU A 264 -2.75 22.87 11.84
CA LEU A 264 -2.18 22.46 13.11
C LEU A 264 -0.78 21.91 12.84
N THR A 265 0.23 22.52 13.45
CA THR A 265 1.63 22.12 13.29
C THR A 265 2.10 21.40 14.55
N PHE A 266 2.67 20.21 14.41
CA PHE A 266 3.20 19.38 15.49
C PHE A 266 4.70 19.19 15.29
N GLU A 267 5.51 19.81 16.14
CA GLU A 267 6.97 19.70 16.10
C GLU A 267 7.48 18.37 16.68
N ASN A 268 6.61 17.62 17.34
CA ASN A 268 6.88 16.32 17.96
C ASN A 268 5.75 15.31 17.65
N ASN A 269 5.68 14.21 18.39
CA ASN A 269 4.73 13.12 18.11
C ASN A 269 3.28 13.52 18.38
N PHE A 270 2.37 13.03 17.53
CA PHE A 270 0.94 13.16 17.72
C PHE A 270 0.27 11.79 17.89
N TYR A 271 -0.42 11.65 19.03
CA TYR A 271 -1.19 10.47 19.39
C TYR A 271 -2.67 10.82 19.39
N ASN A 272 -3.44 10.28 18.44
CA ASN A 272 -4.88 10.47 18.37
C ASN A 272 -5.61 9.22 18.88
N TYR A 273 -6.25 9.32 20.04
CA TYR A 273 -7.17 8.32 20.60
C TYR A 273 -8.64 8.77 20.52
N GLY A 274 -8.89 9.97 20.02
CA GLY A 274 -10.20 10.60 19.93
C GLY A 274 -10.66 10.80 18.48
N HIS A 275 -11.37 11.89 18.24
CA HIS A 275 -11.94 12.21 16.93
C HIS A 275 -11.29 13.45 16.32
N VAL A 276 -10.80 13.33 15.08
CA VAL A 276 -10.50 14.48 14.22
C VAL A 276 -11.65 14.64 13.24
N SER A 277 -12.35 15.77 13.26
CA SER A 277 -13.52 15.97 12.39
C SER A 277 -13.51 17.30 11.66
N SER A 278 -14.32 17.39 10.60
CA SER A 278 -14.73 18.68 10.07
C SER A 278 -15.63 19.42 11.08
N ASN A 279 -15.81 20.71 10.86
CA ASN A 279 -16.86 21.46 11.52
C ASN A 279 -18.23 21.25 10.85
N VAL A 280 -19.26 21.87 11.42
CA VAL A 280 -20.66 21.76 10.92
C VAL A 280 -20.85 22.27 9.50
N ASN A 281 -19.94 23.13 9.01
CA ASN A 281 -19.96 23.70 7.67
C ASN A 281 -19.01 22.95 6.70
N GLY A 282 -18.43 21.82 7.11
CA GLY A 282 -17.56 21.00 6.27
C GLY A 282 -16.09 21.42 6.21
N TYR A 283 -15.67 22.46 6.94
CA TYR A 283 -14.25 22.87 6.99
C TYR A 283 -13.43 21.87 7.80
N LYS A 284 -12.24 21.56 7.30
CA LYS A 284 -11.32 20.53 7.83
C LYS A 284 -9.93 21.12 8.10
N PHE A 285 -9.15 20.47 8.96
CA PHE A 285 -7.76 20.86 9.23
C PHE A 285 -6.77 20.41 8.16
N TYR A 286 -5.68 21.16 8.03
CA TYR A 286 -4.38 20.69 7.55
C TYR A 286 -3.52 20.28 8.75
N PHE A 287 -2.86 19.13 8.67
CA PHE A 287 -1.89 18.68 9.68
C PHE A 287 -0.49 18.71 9.09
N GLU A 288 0.44 19.30 9.83
CA GLU A 288 1.87 19.30 9.56
C GLU A 288 2.57 18.65 10.75
N ILE A 289 3.15 17.46 10.57
CA ILE A 289 3.70 16.65 11.67
C ILE A 289 5.17 16.38 11.40
N TYR A 290 6.05 16.84 12.29
CA TYR A 290 7.49 16.60 12.24
C TYR A 290 7.92 15.33 12.99
N GLY A 291 7.11 14.86 13.94
CA GLY A 291 7.34 13.61 14.67
C GLY A 291 6.56 12.42 14.11
N ASP A 292 6.27 11.45 14.97
CA ASP A 292 5.49 10.25 14.67
C ASP A 292 3.97 10.52 14.73
N LEU A 293 3.18 9.67 14.06
CA LEU A 293 1.72 9.72 14.08
C LEU A 293 1.13 8.35 14.44
N LEU A 294 0.51 8.25 15.61
CA LEU A 294 -0.28 7.08 15.98
C LEU A 294 -1.76 7.46 16.05
N ASN A 295 -2.59 6.78 15.25
CA ASN A 295 -4.03 7.05 15.20
C ASN A 295 -4.85 5.83 15.62
N SER A 296 -5.48 5.91 16.78
CA SER A 296 -6.44 4.94 17.31
C SER A 296 -7.84 5.54 17.49
N GLY A 297 -8.25 6.40 16.57
CA GLY A 297 -9.58 7.00 16.56
C GLY A 297 -10.01 7.47 15.18
N GLU A 298 -11.23 7.97 15.05
CA GLU A 298 -11.77 8.45 13.76
C GLU A 298 -11.02 9.68 13.27
N TRP A 299 -10.69 9.69 11.98
CA TRP A 299 -9.95 10.80 11.39
C TRP A 299 -10.54 11.31 10.07
N ILE A 300 -10.92 12.59 10.07
CA ILE A 300 -11.31 13.34 8.87
C ILE A 300 -10.55 14.67 8.85
N SER A 301 -9.63 14.80 7.90
CA SER A 301 -8.89 16.06 7.66
C SER A 301 -8.75 16.36 6.16
N GLN A 302 -8.31 17.57 5.84
CA GLN A 302 -8.03 17.95 4.45
C GLN A 302 -6.72 17.33 3.97
N LYS A 303 -5.70 17.34 4.83
CA LYS A 303 -4.38 16.81 4.51
C LYS A 303 -3.61 16.46 5.77
N ILE A 304 -2.74 15.47 5.67
CA ILE A 304 -1.64 15.23 6.60
C ILE A 304 -0.34 15.31 5.81
N SER A 305 0.61 16.11 6.29
CA SER A 305 1.96 16.21 5.76
C SER A 305 2.94 15.79 6.84
N MET A 306 3.62 14.67 6.64
CA MET A 306 4.79 14.27 7.44
C MET A 306 5.99 15.09 6.94
N LEU A 307 6.50 15.97 7.80
CA LEU A 307 7.54 16.95 7.47
C LEU A 307 8.86 16.61 8.14
N GLY A 308 9.96 17.14 7.60
CA GLY A 308 11.31 16.82 8.04
C GLY A 308 11.93 15.72 7.19
N ASN A 309 13.16 15.34 7.57
CA ASN A 309 13.96 14.34 6.85
C ASN A 309 14.21 13.07 7.68
N SER A 310 13.73 13.01 8.93
CA SER A 310 13.79 11.83 9.76
C SER A 310 12.80 10.76 9.31
N ASP A 311 13.05 9.52 9.69
CA ASP A 311 12.06 8.46 9.58
C ASP A 311 10.89 8.76 10.53
N HIS A 312 9.66 8.55 10.07
CA HIS A 312 8.45 8.68 10.87
C HIS A 312 7.82 7.32 11.09
N ILE A 313 7.40 7.06 12.32
CA ILE A 313 6.53 5.93 12.65
C ILE A 313 5.09 6.36 12.44
N VAL A 314 4.35 5.59 11.63
CA VAL A 314 2.93 5.81 11.38
C VAL A 314 2.15 4.53 11.52
N SER A 315 1.11 4.54 12.36
CA SER A 315 0.18 3.40 12.52
C SER A 315 -1.24 3.87 12.75
N THR A 316 -2.20 3.04 12.33
CA THR A 316 -3.63 3.25 12.51
C THR A 316 -4.28 2.05 13.18
N ASP A 317 -5.38 2.26 13.89
CA ASP A 317 -6.26 1.21 14.37
C ASP A 317 -7.24 0.77 13.26
N PRO A 318 -7.33 -0.53 12.92
CA PRO A 318 -8.19 -1.04 11.86
C PRO A 318 -9.69 -0.84 12.13
N ASN A 319 -10.10 -0.56 13.38
CA ASN A 319 -11.49 -0.40 13.79
C ASN A 319 -12.04 1.01 13.53
N TYR A 320 -11.19 1.98 13.20
CA TYR A 320 -11.59 3.37 12.95
C TYR A 320 -11.24 3.78 11.53
N ASN A 321 -12.05 4.66 10.94
CA ASN A 321 -11.73 5.19 9.62
C ASN A 321 -10.58 6.18 9.70
N PHE A 322 -9.64 6.06 8.76
CA PHE A 322 -8.57 7.02 8.58
C PHE A 322 -8.69 7.67 7.19
N SER A 323 -9.35 8.84 7.16
CA SER A 323 -9.77 9.52 5.93
C SER A 323 -9.28 10.97 5.84
N PRO A 324 -7.96 11.24 5.92
CA PRO A 324 -7.46 12.49 5.36
C PRO A 324 -7.73 12.51 3.86
N THR A 325 -8.10 13.65 3.26
CA THR A 325 -8.26 13.71 1.80
C THR A 325 -6.93 13.46 1.06
N GLU A 326 -5.81 13.81 1.69
CA GLU A 326 -4.47 13.57 1.18
C GLU A 326 -3.51 13.24 2.33
N PHE A 327 -2.66 12.23 2.15
CA PHE A 327 -1.59 11.87 3.10
C PHE A 327 -0.26 11.94 2.36
N GLU A 328 0.64 12.80 2.82
CA GLU A 328 1.93 13.03 2.17
C GLU A 328 3.12 12.85 3.12
N ALA A 329 4.13 12.16 2.63
CA ALA A 329 5.48 12.13 3.17
C ALA A 329 6.45 12.26 1.98
N LEU A 330 6.58 13.48 1.45
CA LEU A 330 7.26 13.71 0.17
C LEU A 330 8.79 13.70 0.28
N ASN A 331 9.34 13.95 1.47
CA ASN A 331 10.78 14.08 1.70
C ASN A 331 11.31 13.13 2.78
N SER A 332 10.44 12.39 3.44
CA SER A 332 10.76 11.50 4.55
C SER A 332 10.35 10.06 4.26
N LYS A 333 10.79 9.17 5.15
CA LYS A 333 10.42 7.76 5.14
C LYS A 333 9.35 7.50 6.19
N VAL A 334 8.33 6.72 5.83
CA VAL A 334 7.30 6.22 6.74
C VAL A 334 7.58 4.75 7.05
N ILE A 335 7.57 4.41 8.33
CA ILE A 335 7.70 3.05 8.84
C ILE A 335 6.38 2.66 9.51
N VAL A 336 5.83 1.53 9.08
CA VAL A 336 4.75 0.85 9.82
C VAL A 336 5.43 -0.16 10.75
N PRO A 337 5.33 0.02 12.08
CA PRO A 337 6.15 -0.73 13.02
C PRO A 337 5.51 -2.06 13.44
N THR A 338 6.33 -3.07 13.69
CA THR A 338 5.89 -4.33 14.33
C THR A 338 5.69 -4.13 15.84
N THR A 339 6.50 -3.28 16.46
CA THR A 339 6.42 -2.96 17.89
C THR A 339 6.53 -1.46 18.10
N LEU A 340 5.67 -0.90 18.95
CA LEU A 340 5.79 0.49 19.38
C LEU A 340 6.63 0.62 20.65
N ASN A 341 7.38 1.72 20.73
CA ASN A 341 8.13 2.13 21.92
C ASN A 341 7.20 2.44 23.10
N ASP A 342 7.68 2.18 24.32
CA ASP A 342 6.87 2.13 25.55
C ASP A 342 6.19 3.45 25.96
N ASN A 343 6.66 4.60 25.46
CA ASN A 343 6.03 5.90 25.73
C ASN A 343 4.60 6.03 25.13
N ALA A 344 4.29 5.29 24.05
CA ALA A 344 2.93 5.22 23.50
C ALA A 344 2.00 4.29 24.31
N LYS A 345 2.58 3.29 24.99
CA LYS A 345 1.85 2.31 25.80
C LYS A 345 1.54 2.82 27.20
N ALA A 346 2.39 3.68 27.77
CA ALA A 346 2.30 4.09 29.16
C ALA A 346 1.04 4.91 29.52
N THR A 347 0.36 5.51 28.54
CA THR A 347 -0.79 6.40 28.79
C THR A 347 -2.13 5.87 28.29
N SER A 348 -2.17 4.76 27.55
CA SER A 348 -3.41 4.23 26.97
C SER A 348 -3.49 2.70 27.05
N ASN A 349 -4.62 2.16 27.55
CA ASN A 349 -4.94 0.72 27.51
C ASN A 349 -5.32 0.25 26.09
N VAL A 350 -4.86 0.95 25.04
CA VAL A 350 -5.27 0.69 23.67
C VAL A 350 -4.28 -0.28 23.04
N ASN A 351 -4.80 -1.39 22.52
CA ASN A 351 -4.01 -2.32 21.72
C ASN A 351 -3.49 -1.54 20.52
N HIS A 352 -2.17 -1.44 20.39
CA HIS A 352 -1.60 -0.76 19.25
C HIS A 352 -1.44 -1.75 18.10
N PHE A 353 -1.91 -1.35 16.91
CA PHE A 353 -2.05 -2.25 15.77
C PHE A 353 -0.88 -2.11 14.80
N GLN A 354 -0.41 -3.25 14.30
CA GLN A 354 0.63 -3.39 13.28
C GLN A 354 0.06 -3.08 11.89
N PHE A 355 -0.54 -1.90 11.73
CA PHE A 355 -1.50 -1.65 10.66
C PHE A 355 -1.44 -0.20 10.17
N LEU A 356 -1.53 -0.01 8.86
CA LEU A 356 -1.73 1.30 8.24
C LEU A 356 -2.91 1.22 7.27
N ARG A 357 -3.95 2.01 7.53
CA ARG A 357 -5.21 2.02 6.80
C ARG A 357 -5.46 3.38 6.17
N PHE A 358 -6.00 3.39 4.96
CA PHE A 358 -6.50 4.59 4.31
C PHE A 358 -7.87 4.34 3.69
N ASP A 359 -8.84 5.18 4.04
CA ASP A 359 -10.25 5.01 3.67
C ASP A 359 -10.82 6.23 2.94
N ASN A 360 -11.84 6.00 2.12
CA ASN A 360 -12.64 7.05 1.47
C ASN A 360 -11.85 7.93 0.48
N GLY A 361 -11.09 7.30 -0.42
CA GLY A 361 -10.48 7.99 -1.56
C GLY A 361 -9.24 8.81 -1.21
N VAL A 362 -8.46 8.38 -0.21
CA VAL A 362 -7.23 9.07 0.19
C VAL A 362 -6.20 9.02 -0.93
N LYS A 363 -5.59 10.17 -1.22
CA LYS A 363 -4.38 10.25 -2.04
C LYS A 363 -3.15 10.03 -1.16
N VAL A 364 -2.58 8.84 -1.19
CA VAL A 364 -1.40 8.47 -0.39
C VAL A 364 -0.14 8.68 -1.23
N ARG A 365 0.73 9.60 -0.80
CA ARG A 365 1.97 9.99 -1.50
C ARG A 365 3.15 9.92 -0.54
N VAL A 366 3.85 8.79 -0.56
CA VAL A 366 4.92 8.51 0.40
C VAL A 366 6.19 8.18 -0.36
N LYS A 367 7.25 8.98 -0.21
CA LYS A 367 8.47 8.76 -0.98
C LYS A 367 9.09 7.39 -0.66
N TYR A 368 9.28 7.10 0.63
CA TYR A 368 9.79 5.82 1.11
C TYR A 368 8.83 5.22 2.13
N LEU A 369 8.31 4.02 1.86
CA LEU A 369 7.45 3.28 2.79
C LEU A 369 8.11 1.96 3.18
N THR A 370 8.15 1.64 4.45
CA THR A 370 8.64 0.35 4.95
C THR A 370 7.59 -0.29 5.85
N LEU A 371 7.23 -1.53 5.53
CA LEU A 371 6.38 -2.39 6.36
C LEU A 371 7.30 -3.32 7.14
N GLU A 372 7.39 -3.17 8.46
CA GLU A 372 8.13 -4.14 9.29
C GLU A 372 7.41 -5.50 9.32
N GLY A 373 8.13 -6.58 9.63
CA GLY A 373 7.58 -7.94 9.54
C GLY A 373 6.34 -8.15 10.42
N GLY A 374 5.25 -8.65 9.83
CA GLY A 374 3.97 -8.87 10.53
C GLY A 374 2.99 -7.69 10.44
N THR A 375 3.36 -6.61 9.76
CA THR A 375 2.49 -5.44 9.56
C THR A 375 1.63 -5.55 8.29
N GLN A 376 0.65 -4.66 8.12
CA GLN A 376 -0.20 -4.64 6.93
C GLN A 376 -0.53 -3.22 6.46
N LEU A 377 -0.71 -3.07 5.15
CA LEU A 377 -1.20 -1.84 4.51
C LEU A 377 -2.56 -2.09 3.85
N TYR A 378 -3.54 -1.25 4.16
CA TYR A 378 -4.89 -1.32 3.62
C TYR A 378 -5.27 -0.03 2.91
N LEU A 379 -5.70 -0.16 1.66
CA LEU A 379 -6.33 0.90 0.89
C LEU A 379 -7.76 0.49 0.55
N THR A 380 -8.72 1.33 0.93
CA THR A 380 -10.15 1.07 0.72
C THR A 380 -10.82 2.24 0.02
N THR A 381 -11.98 1.95 -0.59
CA THR A 381 -12.94 2.93 -1.11
C THR A 381 -12.29 3.96 -2.05
N GLY A 382 -11.58 3.48 -3.07
CA GLY A 382 -10.96 4.32 -4.10
C GLY A 382 -9.67 5.01 -3.69
N SER A 383 -9.07 4.65 -2.55
CA SER A 383 -7.78 5.21 -2.12
C SER A 383 -6.65 4.78 -3.05
N ASN A 384 -5.67 5.65 -3.27
CA ASN A 384 -4.57 5.39 -4.19
C ASN A 384 -3.19 5.54 -3.53
N LEU A 385 -2.29 4.62 -3.88
CA LEU A 385 -0.92 4.61 -3.37
C LEU A 385 0.08 5.06 -4.42
N ALA A 386 0.85 6.10 -4.17
CA ALA A 386 2.02 6.48 -4.97
C ALA A 386 3.27 6.55 -4.09
N VAL A 387 4.33 5.85 -4.50
CA VAL A 387 5.60 5.74 -3.79
C VAL A 387 6.79 5.82 -4.73
N ASP A 388 7.94 6.31 -4.27
CA ASP A 388 9.21 6.08 -4.99
C ASP A 388 9.71 4.66 -4.67
N SER A 389 9.75 4.31 -3.39
CA SER A 389 10.07 2.94 -2.95
C SER A 389 9.20 2.45 -1.79
N LEU A 390 8.76 1.19 -1.88
CA LEU A 390 8.10 0.45 -0.82
C LEU A 390 8.83 -0.86 -0.55
N ILE A 391 9.25 -1.07 0.70
CA ILE A 391 9.80 -2.33 1.20
C ILE A 391 8.72 -3.05 1.99
N GLY A 392 8.19 -4.15 1.43
CA GLY A 392 7.08 -4.89 1.98
C GLY A 392 7.47 -5.96 3.00
N ASN A 393 8.70 -6.48 2.96
CA ASN A 393 9.17 -7.56 3.86
C ASN A 393 8.25 -8.78 3.95
N GLY A 394 7.60 -9.16 2.84
CA GLY A 394 6.67 -10.28 2.75
C GLY A 394 5.26 -9.99 3.28
N ASN A 395 4.98 -8.75 3.68
CA ASN A 395 3.69 -8.37 4.24
C ASN A 395 2.60 -8.21 3.18
N TYR A 396 1.36 -8.10 3.66
CA TYR A 396 0.18 -7.88 2.83
C TYR A 396 -0.03 -6.40 2.51
N ILE A 397 -0.28 -6.13 1.23
CA ILE A 397 -0.88 -4.88 0.76
C ILE A 397 -2.26 -5.21 0.22
N THR A 398 -3.29 -4.81 0.94
CA THR A 398 -4.69 -5.08 0.60
C THR A 398 -5.30 -3.86 -0.07
N LEU A 399 -5.80 -4.04 -1.29
CA LEU A 399 -6.55 -3.02 -2.04
C LEU A 399 -7.97 -3.54 -2.23
N ILE A 400 -8.97 -2.76 -1.81
CA ILE A 400 -10.39 -3.12 -2.00
C ILE A 400 -11.20 -1.91 -2.43
N ASP A 401 -12.40 -2.15 -2.97
CA ASP A 401 -13.37 -1.14 -3.37
C ASP A 401 -12.78 -0.08 -4.33
N ASN A 402 -12.26 -0.52 -5.47
CA ASN A 402 -11.64 0.32 -6.52
C ASN A 402 -10.37 1.07 -6.08
N SER A 403 -9.71 0.67 -4.99
CA SER A 403 -8.37 1.18 -4.64
C SER A 403 -7.31 0.71 -5.62
N TYR A 404 -6.24 1.48 -5.80
CA TYR A 404 -5.24 1.19 -6.83
C TYR A 404 -3.83 1.69 -6.52
N ILE A 405 -2.84 1.08 -7.16
CA ILE A 405 -1.47 1.58 -7.20
C ILE A 405 -1.38 2.66 -8.27
N GLY A 406 -1.11 3.86 -7.79
CA GLY A 406 -1.06 5.12 -8.50
C GLY A 406 0.28 5.42 -9.15
N TYR A 407 0.45 6.70 -9.46
CA TYR A 407 1.69 7.29 -9.95
C TYR A 407 1.77 8.73 -9.46
N LEU A 408 2.97 9.19 -9.13
CA LEU A 408 3.27 10.59 -8.88
C LEU A 408 4.52 10.97 -9.67
N SER A 409 4.41 11.99 -10.51
CA SER A 409 5.48 12.35 -11.45
C SER A 409 6.80 12.72 -10.78
N SER A 410 6.76 13.28 -9.57
CA SER A 410 7.97 13.61 -8.80
C SER A 410 8.70 12.39 -8.23
N PHE A 411 8.05 11.23 -8.14
CA PHE A 411 8.66 9.98 -7.68
C PHE A 411 9.11 9.09 -8.85
N GLY A 412 8.52 9.30 -10.04
CA GLY A 412 8.71 8.39 -11.17
C GLY A 412 7.90 7.10 -11.00
N ILE A 413 8.41 6.01 -11.56
CA ILE A 413 7.74 4.70 -11.49
C ILE A 413 7.95 4.09 -10.11
N ASN A 414 6.87 3.60 -9.48
CA ASN A 414 6.96 3.02 -8.14
C ASN A 414 7.86 1.78 -8.12
N LYS A 415 8.69 1.67 -7.08
CA LYS A 415 9.56 0.51 -6.80
C LYS A 415 9.04 -0.25 -5.58
N ILE A 416 8.40 -1.41 -5.78
CA ILE A 416 7.76 -2.17 -4.69
C ILE A 416 8.46 -3.52 -4.52
N SER A 417 8.89 -3.88 -3.32
CA SER A 417 9.65 -5.11 -3.09
C SER A 417 9.05 -6.04 -2.05
N ASN A 418 9.09 -7.35 -2.30
CA ASN A 418 8.72 -8.41 -1.36
C ASN A 418 7.32 -8.19 -0.75
N VAL A 419 6.27 -8.34 -1.56
CA VAL A 419 4.88 -8.06 -1.14
C VAL A 419 3.95 -9.17 -1.57
N THR A 420 2.91 -9.39 -0.77
CA THR A 420 1.72 -10.12 -1.22
C THR A 420 0.57 -9.14 -1.39
N PHE A 421 0.09 -8.97 -2.62
CA PHE A 421 -1.07 -8.14 -2.91
C PHE A 421 -2.37 -8.91 -2.72
N LYS A 422 -3.36 -8.29 -2.08
CA LYS A 422 -4.69 -8.88 -1.81
C LYS A 422 -5.83 -7.98 -2.28
N GLY A 423 -6.98 -8.59 -2.55
CA GLY A 423 -8.24 -7.91 -2.90
C GLY A 423 -8.34 -7.53 -4.39
N ASP A 424 -8.93 -6.38 -4.69
CA ASP A 424 -9.08 -5.80 -6.02
C ASP A 424 -7.89 -4.87 -6.35
N ILE A 425 -6.84 -5.46 -6.93
CA ILE A 425 -5.54 -4.83 -7.15
C ILE A 425 -5.54 -4.06 -8.47
N GLY A 426 -6.00 -2.81 -8.43
CA GLY A 426 -5.93 -1.91 -9.58
C GLY A 426 -4.52 -1.38 -9.83
N ILE A 427 -4.04 -1.45 -11.07
CA ILE A 427 -2.75 -0.86 -11.50
C ILE A 427 -3.02 0.27 -12.49
N SER A 428 -2.64 1.51 -12.16
CA SER A 428 -2.94 2.67 -13.01
C SER A 428 -1.81 3.10 -13.95
N TYR A 429 -0.58 2.68 -13.67
CA TYR A 429 0.62 3.09 -14.41
C TYR A 429 1.68 1.98 -14.37
N ASN A 430 2.73 2.11 -15.17
CA ASN A 430 3.86 1.17 -15.16
C ASN A 430 4.46 1.02 -13.76
N GLN A 431 5.00 -0.15 -13.44
CA GLN A 431 5.54 -0.51 -12.12
C GLN A 431 6.90 -1.21 -12.24
N TYR A 432 7.75 -1.05 -11.21
CA TYR A 432 8.95 -1.86 -10.98
C TYR A 432 8.80 -2.62 -9.67
N TRP A 433 8.81 -3.94 -9.73
CA TRP A 433 8.71 -4.81 -8.57
C TRP A 433 9.98 -5.62 -8.38
N TYR A 434 10.37 -5.87 -7.13
CA TYR A 434 11.63 -6.52 -6.78
C TYR A 434 11.41 -7.66 -5.78
N GLY A 435 12.24 -8.71 -5.90
CA GLY A 435 12.14 -9.89 -5.05
C GLY A 435 10.87 -10.69 -5.34
N ASP A 436 10.38 -11.41 -4.34
CA ASP A 436 9.23 -12.30 -4.50
C ASP A 436 7.92 -11.52 -4.42
N ILE A 437 7.10 -11.63 -5.47
CA ILE A 437 5.81 -10.96 -5.57
C ILE A 437 4.69 -11.98 -5.65
N THR A 438 3.74 -11.90 -4.73
CA THR A 438 2.57 -12.79 -4.71
C THR A 438 1.30 -12.00 -4.99
N ILE A 439 0.48 -12.50 -5.91
CA ILE A 439 -0.84 -11.95 -6.24
C ILE A 439 -1.90 -12.90 -5.67
N ASP A 440 -2.52 -12.50 -4.57
CA ASP A 440 -3.55 -13.25 -3.83
C ASP A 440 -4.88 -12.48 -3.88
N GLY A 441 -5.34 -12.21 -5.10
CA GLY A 441 -6.51 -11.38 -5.38
C GLY A 441 -6.76 -11.19 -6.88
N LYS A 442 -7.61 -10.24 -7.24
CA LYS A 442 -7.92 -9.88 -8.61
C LYS A 442 -7.08 -8.69 -9.06
N MET A 443 -6.15 -8.89 -9.99
CA MET A 443 -5.31 -7.83 -10.54
C MET A 443 -5.77 -7.42 -11.94
N TYR A 444 -5.85 -6.11 -12.19
CA TYR A 444 -6.32 -5.54 -13.46
C TYR A 444 -5.78 -4.11 -13.72
N PRO A 445 -5.75 -3.64 -14.98
CA PRO A 445 -5.49 -2.23 -15.28
C PRO A 445 -6.62 -1.34 -14.76
N HIS A 446 -6.32 -0.41 -13.86
CA HIS A 446 -7.35 0.38 -13.21
C HIS A 446 -8.05 1.35 -14.19
N PHE A 447 -7.29 1.96 -15.10
CA PHE A 447 -7.81 2.89 -16.12
C PHE A 447 -7.73 2.30 -17.53
N SER A 448 -8.23 3.04 -18.53
CA SER A 448 -8.11 2.75 -19.97
C SER A 448 -6.67 2.88 -20.49
N SER A 449 -5.76 2.09 -19.92
CA SER A 449 -4.33 2.04 -20.22
C SER A 449 -3.83 0.60 -20.09
N THR A 450 -2.66 0.30 -20.63
CA THR A 450 -2.03 -1.03 -20.53
C THR A 450 -0.69 -0.98 -19.80
N PRO A 451 -0.69 -0.89 -18.46
CA PRO A 451 0.53 -0.82 -17.67
C PRO A 451 1.48 -2.00 -17.92
N LEU A 452 2.78 -1.69 -17.98
CA LEU A 452 3.86 -2.65 -17.92
C LEU A 452 4.35 -2.81 -16.48
N ILE A 453 4.38 -4.05 -16.02
CA ILE A 453 4.94 -4.43 -14.72
C ILE A 453 6.28 -5.14 -14.96
N ASN A 454 7.37 -4.53 -14.51
CA ASN A 454 8.71 -5.11 -14.57
C ASN A 454 9.02 -5.76 -13.23
N ILE A 455 9.20 -7.07 -13.19
CA ILE A 455 9.46 -7.86 -11.99
C ILE A 455 10.89 -8.35 -12.05
N ILE A 456 11.71 -7.87 -11.11
CA ILE A 456 13.09 -8.31 -10.90
C ILE A 456 13.08 -9.30 -9.72
N GLY A 457 12.72 -10.54 -10.02
CA GLY A 457 12.45 -11.60 -9.03
C GLY A 457 11.38 -12.57 -9.51
N ASN A 458 10.85 -13.38 -8.59
CA ASN A 458 9.82 -14.37 -8.88
C ASN A 458 8.41 -13.76 -8.77
N ILE A 459 7.47 -14.32 -9.54
CA ILE A 459 6.04 -13.98 -9.42
C ILE A 459 5.20 -15.24 -9.17
N TYR A 460 4.33 -15.15 -8.17
CA TYR A 460 3.37 -16.16 -7.78
C TYR A 460 1.95 -15.61 -7.96
N ASN A 461 1.17 -16.16 -8.89
CA ASN A 461 -0.23 -15.82 -9.03
C ASN A 461 -1.11 -16.87 -8.34
N LEU A 462 -1.68 -16.53 -7.19
CA LEU A 462 -2.64 -17.35 -6.46
C LEU A 462 -4.10 -16.94 -6.75
N GLY A 463 -4.31 -15.80 -7.40
CA GLY A 463 -5.62 -15.23 -7.72
C GLY A 463 -5.89 -15.11 -9.21
N THR A 464 -6.50 -14.00 -9.63
CA THR A 464 -6.93 -13.77 -11.01
C THR A 464 -6.23 -12.54 -11.58
N ILE A 465 -5.47 -12.71 -12.66
CA ILE A 465 -5.00 -11.62 -13.50
C ILE A 465 -5.94 -11.49 -14.70
N THR A 466 -6.52 -10.30 -14.91
CA THR A 466 -7.55 -10.11 -15.93
C THR A 466 -7.46 -8.74 -16.61
N SER A 467 -8.13 -8.62 -17.76
CA SER A 467 -8.45 -7.32 -18.33
C SER A 467 -9.41 -6.52 -17.45
N ASN A 468 -9.44 -5.21 -17.65
CA ASN A 468 -10.47 -4.36 -17.07
C ASN A 468 -11.77 -4.40 -17.87
N GLN A 469 -12.81 -3.71 -17.38
CA GLN A 469 -14.14 -3.68 -18.00
C GLN A 469 -14.13 -3.15 -19.46
N ASN A 470 -13.11 -2.37 -19.82
CA ASN A 470 -12.94 -1.82 -21.17
C ASN A 470 -12.01 -2.68 -22.05
N GLY A 471 -11.58 -3.86 -21.59
CA GLY A 471 -10.76 -4.80 -22.34
C GLY A 471 -9.25 -4.53 -22.33
N TYR A 472 -8.77 -3.53 -21.59
CA TYR A 472 -7.33 -3.27 -21.46
C TYR A 472 -6.66 -4.34 -20.60
N LYS A 473 -5.45 -4.75 -20.96
CA LYS A 473 -4.68 -5.83 -20.31
C LYS A 473 -3.32 -5.34 -19.80
N LEU A 474 -2.75 -6.06 -18.84
CA LEU A 474 -1.42 -5.81 -18.28
C LEU A 474 -0.32 -6.47 -19.13
N TYR A 475 0.87 -5.85 -19.15
CA TYR A 475 2.09 -6.46 -19.68
C TYR A 475 3.02 -6.84 -18.52
N PHE A 476 3.71 -7.98 -18.64
CA PHE A 476 4.64 -8.46 -17.64
C PHE A 476 6.02 -8.72 -18.24
N ASN A 477 7.05 -8.11 -17.64
CA ASN A 477 8.44 -8.51 -17.81
C ASN A 477 8.90 -9.19 -16.52
N VAL A 478 9.43 -10.40 -16.58
CA VAL A 478 9.80 -11.21 -15.39
C VAL A 478 11.26 -11.65 -15.52
N SER A 479 12.10 -11.37 -14.52
CA SER A 479 13.50 -11.81 -14.54
C SER A 479 13.76 -13.12 -13.78
N GLY A 480 12.82 -13.56 -12.93
CA GLY A 480 12.89 -14.81 -12.17
C GLY A 480 11.92 -15.86 -12.70
N ASP A 481 11.40 -16.67 -11.79
CA ASP A 481 10.46 -17.75 -12.07
C ASP A 481 9.00 -17.29 -12.03
N LEU A 482 8.12 -18.04 -12.67
CA LEU A 482 6.68 -17.79 -12.68
C LEU A 482 5.90 -19.03 -12.25
N SER A 483 5.08 -18.91 -11.22
CA SER A 483 4.12 -19.95 -10.83
C SER A 483 2.71 -19.37 -10.77
N SER A 484 1.73 -20.05 -11.37
CA SER A 484 0.32 -19.64 -11.34
C SER A 484 -0.58 -20.78 -10.86
N SER A 485 -1.27 -20.59 -9.74
CA SER A 485 -2.36 -21.46 -9.29
C SER A 485 -3.74 -20.81 -9.48
N GLY A 486 -3.82 -19.76 -10.30
CA GLY A 486 -5.07 -19.11 -10.65
C GLY A 486 -5.09 -18.59 -12.10
N ASP A 487 -6.18 -17.91 -12.47
CA ASP A 487 -6.42 -17.43 -13.82
C ASP A 487 -5.38 -16.39 -14.26
N TRP A 488 -4.87 -16.55 -15.48
CA TRP A 488 -3.92 -15.60 -16.07
C TRP A 488 -4.38 -15.13 -17.44
N ASN A 489 -5.03 -13.96 -17.48
CA ASN A 489 -5.32 -13.22 -18.71
C ASN A 489 -4.57 -11.89 -18.76
N SER A 490 -3.50 -11.84 -19.55
CA SER A 490 -2.67 -10.64 -19.75
C SER A 490 -2.43 -10.36 -21.24
N ASN A 491 -1.78 -9.25 -21.56
CA ASN A 491 -1.37 -8.99 -22.94
C ASN A 491 -0.15 -9.85 -23.26
N ASP A 492 0.99 -9.55 -22.66
CA ASP A 492 2.22 -10.28 -22.89
C ASP A 492 2.85 -10.71 -21.55
N ILE A 493 3.56 -11.83 -21.59
CA ILE A 493 4.50 -12.28 -20.57
C ILE A 493 5.86 -12.44 -21.26
N VAL A 494 6.86 -11.72 -20.78
CA VAL A 494 8.21 -11.69 -21.33
C VAL A 494 9.18 -12.05 -20.22
N PHE A 495 9.90 -13.17 -20.36
CA PHE A 495 11.07 -13.43 -19.53
C PHE A 495 12.24 -12.57 -19.98
N THR A 496 12.96 -12.03 -19.01
CA THR A 496 14.09 -11.11 -19.20
C THR A 496 15.32 -11.61 -18.46
N GLY A 497 16.50 -11.30 -18.99
CA GLY A 497 17.77 -11.78 -18.43
C GLY A 497 18.22 -13.11 -19.04
N ASN A 498 19.47 -13.48 -18.77
CA ASN A 498 20.11 -14.65 -19.39
C ASN A 498 20.09 -15.90 -18.50
N THR A 499 19.47 -15.82 -17.32
CA THR A 499 19.37 -16.94 -16.39
C THR A 499 18.32 -17.94 -16.87
N ASN A 500 18.41 -19.19 -16.43
CA ASN A 500 17.32 -20.12 -16.66
C ASN A 500 16.12 -19.75 -15.79
N HIS A 501 14.93 -20.02 -16.31
CA HIS A 501 13.65 -19.75 -15.64
C HIS A 501 12.88 -21.06 -15.45
N SER A 502 12.04 -21.08 -14.43
CA SER A 502 11.05 -22.13 -14.18
C SER A 502 9.65 -21.59 -14.38
N ILE A 503 8.78 -22.36 -15.03
CA ILE A 503 7.36 -22.05 -15.17
C ILE A 503 6.47 -23.18 -14.66
N SER A 504 5.46 -22.82 -13.88
CA SER A 504 4.40 -23.73 -13.47
C SER A 504 3.02 -23.08 -13.56
N ILE A 505 2.04 -23.90 -13.92
CA ILE A 505 0.62 -23.60 -13.83
C ILE A 505 -0.14 -24.79 -13.24
N ASP A 506 -1.11 -24.52 -12.37
CA ASP A 506 -2.03 -25.54 -11.87
C ASP A 506 -2.88 -26.10 -13.03
N THR A 507 -3.15 -27.40 -12.99
CA THR A 507 -3.77 -28.16 -14.10
C THR A 507 -5.18 -27.68 -14.47
N ASN A 508 -5.85 -26.93 -13.59
CA ASN A 508 -7.17 -26.38 -13.87
C ASN A 508 -7.12 -25.07 -14.68
N PHE A 509 -5.95 -24.45 -14.81
CA PHE A 509 -5.78 -23.14 -15.42
C PHE A 509 -4.94 -23.17 -16.71
N THR A 510 -4.94 -22.04 -17.40
CA THR A 510 -4.21 -21.85 -18.66
C THR A 510 -3.56 -20.48 -18.69
N PHE A 511 -2.41 -20.37 -19.35
CA PHE A 511 -1.91 -19.08 -19.77
C PHE A 511 -2.72 -18.60 -20.98
N ASP A 512 -3.48 -17.52 -20.80
CA ASP A 512 -4.24 -16.83 -21.85
C ASP A 512 -3.68 -15.42 -22.06
N CYS A 513 -2.62 -15.35 -22.86
CA CYS A 513 -1.98 -14.09 -23.20
C CYS A 513 -1.77 -13.99 -24.71
N ASN A 514 -1.68 -12.78 -25.25
CA ASN A 514 -1.40 -12.58 -26.67
C ASN A 514 0.01 -13.06 -27.07
N LYS A 515 1.00 -12.94 -26.16
CA LYS A 515 2.38 -13.40 -26.39
C LYS A 515 3.03 -13.88 -25.10
N PHE A 516 3.65 -15.07 -25.16
CA PHE A 516 4.51 -15.61 -24.11
C PHE A 516 5.91 -15.79 -24.68
N TYR A 517 6.90 -15.06 -24.17
CA TYR A 517 8.19 -14.88 -24.83
C TYR A 517 9.38 -15.04 -23.91
N CYS A 518 10.43 -15.72 -24.39
CA CYS A 518 11.74 -15.79 -23.77
C CYS A 518 12.78 -16.07 -24.87
N ASP A 519 13.70 -15.15 -25.09
CA ASP A 519 14.76 -15.28 -26.10
C ASP A 519 16.15 -15.61 -25.53
N SER A 520 16.31 -15.42 -24.23
CA SER A 520 17.55 -15.58 -23.49
C SER A 520 17.28 -16.45 -22.26
N GLY A 521 18.25 -17.31 -21.93
CA GLY A 521 18.02 -18.36 -20.93
C GLY A 521 17.22 -19.55 -21.46
N SER A 522 17.17 -20.62 -20.67
CA SER A 522 16.29 -21.78 -20.91
C SER A 522 15.10 -21.74 -19.97
N VAL A 523 13.95 -22.23 -20.42
CA VAL A 523 12.73 -22.31 -19.61
C VAL A 523 12.44 -23.76 -19.30
N GLN A 524 12.37 -24.10 -18.01
CA GLN A 524 11.98 -25.42 -17.52
C GLN A 524 10.49 -25.42 -17.16
N ALA A 525 9.75 -26.39 -17.69
CA ALA A 525 8.38 -26.64 -17.22
C ALA A 525 8.44 -27.41 -15.89
N ALA A 526 8.02 -26.78 -14.79
CA ALA A 526 7.92 -27.37 -13.46
C ALA A 526 6.53 -27.94 -13.14
N SER A 527 5.60 -27.89 -14.10
CA SER A 527 4.30 -28.56 -14.05
C SER A 527 3.82 -28.84 -15.49
N PRO A 528 2.69 -29.55 -15.68
CA PRO A 528 2.00 -29.57 -16.97
C PRO A 528 1.66 -28.13 -17.40
N LEU A 529 1.89 -27.80 -18.67
CA LEU A 529 1.66 -26.47 -19.20
C LEU A 529 0.51 -26.46 -20.19
N LYS A 530 -0.35 -25.45 -20.11
CA LYS A 530 -1.44 -25.24 -21.05
C LYS A 530 -1.50 -23.78 -21.48
N PHE A 531 -1.43 -23.57 -22.80
CA PHE A 531 -1.52 -22.27 -23.44
C PHE A 531 -2.80 -22.18 -24.26
N TYR A 532 -3.54 -21.09 -24.08
CA TYR A 532 -4.77 -20.80 -24.80
C TYR A 532 -4.65 -19.46 -25.52
N ASN A 533 -5.06 -19.38 -26.78
CA ASN A 533 -4.98 -18.14 -27.59
C ASN A 533 -3.61 -17.44 -27.56
N THR A 534 -2.53 -18.20 -27.39
CA THR A 534 -1.21 -17.64 -27.07
C THR A 534 -0.19 -17.89 -28.17
N ARG A 535 0.62 -16.87 -28.46
CA ARG A 535 1.83 -17.00 -29.29
C ARG A 535 3.03 -17.27 -28.38
N VAL A 536 3.49 -18.52 -28.35
CA VAL A 536 4.51 -19.03 -27.43
C VAL A 536 5.86 -19.13 -28.12
N TYR A 537 6.79 -18.24 -27.74
CA TYR A 537 8.10 -18.08 -28.35
C TYR A 537 9.18 -18.35 -27.30
N PHE A 538 9.75 -19.55 -27.34
CA PHE A 538 10.82 -19.96 -26.43
C PHE A 538 12.06 -20.31 -27.23
N ASN A 539 13.16 -19.60 -26.97
CA ASN A 539 14.44 -19.98 -27.56
C ASN A 539 14.84 -21.40 -27.15
N ASN A 540 14.58 -21.77 -25.89
CA ASN A 540 14.76 -23.13 -25.39
C ASN A 540 13.74 -23.46 -24.28
N LEU A 541 12.75 -24.32 -24.56
CA LEU A 541 11.80 -24.87 -23.59
C LEU A 541 12.13 -26.35 -23.33
N ILE A 542 12.16 -26.75 -22.06
CA ILE A 542 12.45 -28.10 -21.61
C ILE A 542 11.29 -28.60 -20.76
N LEU A 543 10.70 -29.75 -21.12
CA LEU A 543 9.68 -30.40 -20.31
C LEU A 543 10.34 -31.32 -19.26
N SER A 544 9.79 -31.33 -18.05
CA SER A 544 10.18 -32.32 -17.04
C SER A 544 9.39 -33.62 -17.20
N ASP A 545 9.89 -34.69 -16.62
CA ASP A 545 9.22 -36.00 -16.64
C ASP A 545 7.82 -35.93 -16.03
N GLY A 546 6.83 -36.44 -16.77
CA GLY A 546 5.43 -36.47 -16.35
C GLY A 546 4.64 -35.18 -16.60
N TYR A 547 5.26 -34.14 -17.19
CA TYR A 547 4.62 -32.85 -17.42
C TYR A 547 4.30 -32.64 -18.91
N PRO A 548 3.06 -32.96 -19.36
CA PRO A 548 2.64 -32.74 -20.74
C PRO A 548 2.47 -31.25 -21.06
N LEU A 549 2.43 -30.95 -22.35
CA LEU A 549 2.25 -29.62 -22.90
C LEU A 549 1.01 -29.58 -23.80
N VAL A 550 0.15 -28.59 -23.61
CA VAL A 550 -1.06 -28.39 -24.41
C VAL A 550 -1.05 -27.01 -25.04
N PHE A 551 -1.21 -26.98 -26.36
CA PHE A 551 -1.50 -25.78 -27.13
C PHE A 551 -2.94 -25.83 -27.60
N ASP A 552 -3.72 -24.81 -27.24
CA ASP A 552 -5.09 -24.64 -27.71
C ASP A 552 -5.24 -23.28 -28.38
N ASN A 553 -5.64 -23.29 -29.65
CA ASN A 553 -5.66 -22.12 -30.53
C ASN A 553 -4.37 -21.27 -30.42
N SER A 554 -3.22 -21.95 -30.32
CA SER A 554 -1.93 -21.35 -29.94
C SER A 554 -0.83 -21.67 -30.95
N GLU A 555 0.15 -20.79 -31.04
CA GLU A 555 1.31 -20.95 -31.91
C GLU A 555 2.56 -21.26 -31.06
N PHE A 556 3.39 -22.21 -31.49
CA PHE A 556 4.72 -22.40 -30.92
C PHE A 556 5.82 -22.04 -31.92
N ARG A 557 6.86 -21.34 -31.43
CA ARG A 557 8.10 -21.04 -32.16
C ARG A 557 9.32 -21.28 -31.28
N GLY A 558 10.34 -21.89 -31.86
CA GLY A 558 11.66 -22.07 -31.22
C GLY A 558 11.99 -23.53 -30.93
N TYR A 559 12.76 -23.78 -29.87
CA TYR A 559 13.23 -25.12 -29.52
C TYR A 559 12.45 -25.70 -28.34
N LEU A 560 11.97 -26.94 -28.48
CA LEU A 560 11.31 -27.70 -27.43
C LEU A 560 12.00 -29.06 -27.26
N ASN A 561 12.68 -29.26 -26.13
CA ASN A 561 13.02 -30.59 -25.66
C ASN A 561 11.82 -31.18 -24.92
N ALA A 562 11.11 -32.08 -25.58
CA ALA A 562 9.88 -32.64 -25.03
C ALA A 562 10.12 -33.78 -24.05
N ALA A 563 11.35 -34.28 -23.90
CA ALA A 563 11.69 -35.35 -22.95
C ALA A 563 10.71 -36.56 -22.99
N ASN A 564 10.29 -36.97 -24.19
CA ASN A 564 9.30 -38.02 -24.44
C ASN A 564 7.88 -37.76 -23.86
N GLN A 565 7.59 -36.53 -23.45
CA GLN A 565 6.28 -36.12 -22.97
C GLN A 565 5.29 -35.88 -24.12
N ASN A 566 4.01 -35.92 -23.77
CA ASN A 566 2.93 -35.64 -24.70
C ASN A 566 2.83 -34.14 -24.98
N ILE A 567 2.81 -33.79 -26.26
CA ILE A 567 2.48 -32.45 -26.76
C ILE A 567 1.16 -32.56 -27.52
N THR A 568 0.14 -31.87 -27.03
CA THR A 568 -1.21 -31.91 -27.60
C THR A 568 -1.52 -30.58 -28.28
N PHE A 569 -1.88 -30.64 -29.55
CA PHE A 569 -2.32 -29.50 -30.36
C PHE A 569 -3.83 -29.56 -30.56
N LEU A 570 -4.55 -28.56 -30.07
CA LEU A 570 -6.00 -28.46 -30.17
C LEU A 570 -6.39 -27.28 -31.06
N ASN A 571 -7.56 -27.38 -31.70
CA ASN A 571 -8.13 -26.34 -32.54
C ASN A 571 -7.13 -25.85 -33.62
N ASN A 572 -6.95 -24.55 -33.80
CA ASN A 572 -6.06 -23.98 -34.82
C ASN A 572 -4.60 -23.90 -34.38
N SER A 573 -4.13 -24.80 -33.52
CA SER A 573 -2.74 -24.73 -33.03
C SER A 573 -1.73 -25.18 -34.08
N TYR A 574 -0.59 -24.50 -34.13
CA TYR A 574 0.42 -24.74 -35.17
C TYR A 574 1.85 -24.41 -34.75
N LEU A 575 2.81 -24.94 -35.51
CA LEU A 575 4.22 -24.60 -35.42
C LEU A 575 4.58 -23.53 -36.45
N GLY A 576 5.13 -22.42 -35.98
CA GLY A 576 5.56 -21.29 -36.82
C GLY A 576 7.08 -21.19 -36.95
N LYS A 577 7.56 -20.04 -37.43
CA LYS A 577 8.98 -19.66 -37.40
C LYS A 577 9.12 -18.22 -36.93
N GLN A 578 10.08 -17.97 -36.04
CA GLN A 578 10.42 -16.62 -35.60
C GLN A 578 11.53 -16.03 -36.47
N SER A 579 11.40 -14.76 -36.85
CA SER A 579 12.46 -14.06 -37.59
C SER A 579 13.73 -14.00 -36.75
N GLY A 580 14.88 -14.31 -37.35
CA GLY A 580 16.17 -14.37 -36.67
C GLY A 580 16.43 -15.67 -35.90
N TRP A 581 15.47 -16.59 -35.79
CA TRP A 581 15.67 -17.92 -35.20
C TRP A 581 15.79 -19.00 -36.29
N ASP A 582 16.37 -20.13 -35.89
CA ASP A 582 16.33 -21.37 -36.66
C ASP A 582 14.90 -21.90 -36.84
N PHE A 583 14.75 -23.00 -37.57
CA PHE A 583 13.47 -23.67 -37.67
C PHE A 583 13.00 -24.14 -36.30
N THR A 584 11.69 -24.03 -36.08
CA THR A 584 11.08 -24.58 -34.87
C THR A 584 11.38 -26.06 -34.79
N THR A 585 11.93 -26.48 -33.66
CA THR A 585 12.49 -27.82 -33.44
C THR A 585 11.81 -28.47 -32.26
N LEU A 586 11.24 -29.65 -32.47
CA LEU A 586 10.73 -30.52 -31.41
C LEU A 586 11.67 -31.72 -31.27
N GLU A 587 12.26 -31.91 -30.09
CA GLU A 587 13.14 -33.03 -29.78
C GLU A 587 12.44 -34.05 -28.88
N ASN A 588 12.59 -35.34 -29.20
CA ASN A 588 12.08 -36.46 -28.40
C ASN A 588 10.59 -36.32 -28.05
N SER A 589 9.73 -36.24 -29.07
CA SER A 589 8.36 -35.72 -28.92
C SER A 589 7.26 -36.76 -29.19
N ARG A 590 6.17 -36.68 -28.41
CA ARG A 590 4.94 -37.44 -28.65
C ARG A 590 3.80 -36.50 -29.02
N LEU A 591 3.46 -36.43 -30.30
CA LEU A 591 2.55 -35.43 -30.85
C LEU A 591 1.11 -35.97 -30.88
N ASN A 592 0.14 -35.20 -30.39
CA ASN A 592 -1.28 -35.57 -30.35
C ASN A 592 -2.17 -34.43 -30.89
N GLY A 593 -3.38 -34.75 -31.34
CA GLY A 593 -4.40 -33.77 -31.75
C GLY A 593 -4.29 -33.31 -33.22
N GLN A 594 -4.55 -32.03 -33.48
CA GLN A 594 -4.50 -31.40 -34.81
C GLN A 594 -3.27 -30.48 -34.90
N LEU A 595 -2.21 -30.95 -35.55
CA LEU A 595 -0.95 -30.24 -35.68
C LEU A 595 -0.85 -29.51 -37.02
N GLY A 596 -1.05 -28.20 -36.99
CA GLY A 596 -0.74 -27.33 -38.13
C GLY A 596 0.76 -27.07 -38.27
N ILE A 597 1.27 -27.06 -39.50
CA ILE A 597 2.65 -26.68 -39.83
C ILE A 597 2.60 -25.38 -40.64
N GLY A 598 2.98 -24.27 -40.03
CA GLY A 598 2.95 -22.94 -40.65
C GLY A 598 4.25 -22.54 -41.35
N ALA A 599 5.38 -23.15 -40.98
CA ALA A 599 6.69 -22.91 -41.56
C ALA A 599 7.50 -24.21 -41.61
N ASN A 600 8.71 -24.18 -42.16
CA ASN A 600 9.60 -25.33 -42.08
C ASN A 600 9.95 -25.65 -40.62
N VAL A 601 9.92 -26.93 -40.26
CA VAL A 601 10.16 -27.42 -38.88
C VAL A 601 11.09 -28.62 -38.85
N ILE A 602 11.69 -28.87 -37.69
CA ILE A 602 12.56 -30.02 -37.42
C ILE A 602 11.93 -30.88 -36.33
N PHE A 603 11.81 -32.18 -36.57
CA PHE A 603 11.57 -33.18 -35.54
C PHE A 603 12.88 -33.94 -35.33
N LYS A 604 13.46 -33.82 -34.14
CA LYS A 604 14.78 -34.34 -33.79
C LYS A 604 14.67 -35.50 -32.79
N GLY A 605 15.54 -36.49 -32.90
CA GLY A 605 15.51 -37.66 -32.03
C GLY A 605 14.30 -38.56 -32.32
N GLU A 606 13.78 -39.25 -31.31
CA GLU A 606 12.61 -40.10 -31.48
C GLU A 606 11.34 -39.24 -31.52
N THR A 607 10.52 -39.36 -32.58
CA THR A 607 9.24 -38.67 -32.66
C THR A 607 8.12 -39.64 -32.99
N ILE A 608 7.10 -39.66 -32.13
CA ILE A 608 5.89 -40.47 -32.30
C ILE A 608 4.71 -39.51 -32.48
N SER A 609 4.09 -39.51 -33.66
CA SER A 609 2.91 -38.70 -33.94
C SER A 609 1.65 -39.55 -33.94
N ASN A 610 0.77 -39.32 -32.97
CA ASN A 610 -0.63 -39.72 -33.01
C ASN A 610 -1.53 -38.58 -33.55
N ALA A 611 -0.94 -37.46 -33.99
CA ALA A 611 -1.65 -36.28 -34.46
C ALA A 611 -2.03 -36.37 -35.95
N ASN A 612 -3.02 -35.58 -36.34
CA ASN A 612 -3.22 -35.19 -37.74
C ASN A 612 -2.28 -34.04 -38.06
N ILE A 613 -1.31 -34.26 -38.95
CA ILE A 613 -0.32 -33.26 -39.38
C ILE A 613 -0.73 -32.71 -40.76
N TYR A 614 -0.82 -31.38 -40.88
CA TYR A 614 -1.24 -30.70 -42.12
C TYR A 614 -0.58 -29.34 -42.29
N PRO A 615 -0.47 -28.79 -43.52
CA PRO A 615 -0.04 -27.40 -43.72
C PRO A 615 -1.05 -26.43 -43.13
N HIS A 616 -0.64 -25.58 -42.20
CA HIS A 616 -1.58 -24.68 -41.53
C HIS A 616 -2.08 -23.57 -42.49
N PHE A 617 -1.17 -22.97 -43.25
CA PHE A 617 -1.48 -21.93 -44.22
C PHE A 617 -1.49 -22.44 -45.67
N SER A 618 -1.85 -21.58 -46.62
CA SER A 618 -1.76 -21.81 -48.07
C SER A 618 -0.30 -21.82 -48.56
N SER A 619 0.52 -22.71 -47.99
CA SER A 619 1.94 -22.91 -48.30
C SER A 619 2.29 -24.39 -48.21
N THR A 620 3.47 -24.77 -48.71
CA THR A 620 3.95 -26.17 -48.72
C THR A 620 5.22 -26.33 -47.87
N PRO A 621 5.10 -26.20 -46.54
CA PRO A 621 6.27 -26.25 -45.66
C PRO A 621 6.90 -27.65 -45.65
N LYS A 622 8.18 -27.67 -45.29
CA LYS A 622 8.99 -28.88 -45.20
C LYS A 622 9.25 -29.27 -43.75
N ILE A 623 9.05 -30.54 -43.45
CA ILE A 623 9.40 -31.17 -42.18
C ILE A 623 10.71 -31.93 -42.35
N TYR A 624 11.69 -31.63 -41.50
CA TYR A 624 12.95 -32.37 -41.43
C TYR A 624 12.90 -33.34 -40.26
N LEU A 625 12.98 -34.64 -40.54
CA LEU A 625 13.00 -35.72 -39.56
C LEU A 625 14.46 -36.11 -39.30
N LEU A 626 15.05 -35.54 -38.25
CA LEU A 626 16.43 -35.77 -37.83
C LEU A 626 16.49 -36.83 -36.72
N GLY A 627 15.97 -38.01 -37.04
CA GLY A 627 15.81 -39.14 -36.12
C GLY A 627 14.70 -40.08 -36.60
N ASN A 628 14.32 -41.05 -35.76
CA ASN A 628 13.25 -42.00 -36.11
C ASN A 628 11.89 -41.34 -35.97
N PHE A 629 11.02 -41.54 -36.96
CA PHE A 629 9.66 -41.00 -36.98
C PHE A 629 8.61 -42.11 -37.08
N THR A 630 7.68 -42.15 -36.15
CA THR A 630 6.52 -43.04 -36.17
C THR A 630 5.25 -42.21 -36.34
N ASN A 631 4.51 -42.43 -37.43
CA ASN A 631 3.19 -41.85 -37.65
C ASN A 631 2.10 -42.88 -37.35
N ASN A 632 1.37 -42.68 -36.24
CA ASN A 632 0.14 -43.39 -35.89
C ASN A 632 -1.12 -42.59 -36.24
N GLY A 633 -0.99 -41.29 -36.48
CA GLY A 633 -2.10 -40.39 -36.81
C GLY A 633 -2.37 -40.30 -38.30
N LYS A 634 -2.44 -39.09 -38.84
CA LYS A 634 -2.61 -38.87 -40.29
C LYS A 634 -1.71 -37.76 -40.79
N VAL A 635 -1.11 -37.93 -41.95
CA VAL A 635 -0.50 -36.83 -42.71
C VAL A 635 -1.47 -36.50 -43.84
N ILE A 636 -2.01 -35.28 -43.85
CA ILE A 636 -3.09 -34.89 -44.77
C ILE A 636 -2.84 -33.54 -45.42
N ASN A 637 -3.57 -33.28 -46.49
CA ASN A 637 -3.62 -31.96 -47.10
C ASN A 637 -4.41 -31.00 -46.19
N ASN A 638 -4.17 -29.70 -46.32
CA ASN A 638 -5.07 -28.73 -45.72
C ASN A 638 -6.36 -28.56 -46.54
N THR A 639 -7.31 -27.81 -46.02
CA THR A 639 -8.62 -27.56 -46.66
C THR A 639 -8.51 -26.89 -48.03
N ASN A 640 -7.40 -26.17 -48.28
CA ASN A 640 -7.09 -25.52 -49.56
C ASN A 640 -6.28 -26.42 -50.51
N GLY A 641 -6.06 -27.70 -50.16
CA GLY A 641 -5.35 -28.68 -51.00
C GLY A 641 -3.83 -28.61 -50.95
N TYR A 642 -3.23 -27.75 -50.11
CA TYR A 642 -1.78 -27.68 -49.94
C TYR A 642 -1.26 -28.90 -49.19
N LYS A 643 -0.01 -29.28 -49.47
CA LYS A 643 0.62 -30.52 -49.01
C LYS A 643 2.00 -30.27 -48.39
N LEU A 644 2.43 -31.18 -47.51
CA LEU A 644 3.73 -31.13 -46.84
C LEU A 644 4.84 -31.80 -47.63
N TYR A 645 6.08 -31.33 -47.46
CA TYR A 645 7.29 -32.06 -47.88
C TYR A 645 8.00 -32.65 -46.66
N PHE A 646 8.64 -33.80 -46.85
CA PHE A 646 9.42 -34.47 -45.80
C PHE A 646 10.84 -34.77 -46.26
N ASN A 647 11.80 -34.51 -45.40
CA ASN A 647 13.18 -34.96 -45.53
C ASN A 647 13.55 -35.76 -44.28
N SER A 648 13.91 -37.03 -44.40
CA SER A 648 14.24 -37.90 -43.26
C SER A 648 15.68 -38.39 -43.31
N THR A 649 16.41 -38.26 -42.20
CA THR A 649 17.71 -38.91 -42.01
C THR A 649 17.61 -40.20 -41.20
N GLY A 650 16.44 -40.49 -40.60
CA GLY A 650 16.22 -41.69 -39.80
C GLY A 650 15.20 -42.65 -40.41
N ASN A 651 14.84 -43.67 -39.63
CA ASN A 651 13.85 -44.67 -40.03
C ASN A 651 12.43 -44.11 -39.91
N VAL A 652 11.52 -44.60 -40.75
CA VAL A 652 10.11 -44.18 -40.75
C VAL A 652 9.19 -45.38 -40.59
N THR A 653 8.26 -45.26 -39.65
CA THR A 653 7.14 -46.18 -39.46
C THR A 653 5.84 -45.42 -39.69
N SER A 654 5.02 -45.85 -40.65
CA SER A 654 3.71 -45.26 -40.93
C SER A 654 2.58 -46.26 -40.67
N ASN A 655 2.01 -46.18 -39.48
CA ASN A 655 0.81 -46.91 -39.10
C ASN A 655 -0.48 -46.13 -39.45
N GLY A 656 -0.33 -44.83 -39.71
CA GLY A 656 -1.39 -43.91 -40.08
C GLY A 656 -1.56 -43.68 -41.58
N ASP A 657 -2.58 -42.90 -41.95
CA ASP A 657 -2.77 -42.44 -43.34
C ASP A 657 -1.64 -41.46 -43.71
N TRP A 658 -1.07 -41.57 -44.91
CA TRP A 658 0.02 -40.69 -45.34
C TRP A 658 -0.24 -40.08 -46.72
N ILE A 659 -0.53 -38.78 -46.75
CA ILE A 659 -0.68 -37.97 -47.96
C ILE A 659 0.27 -36.78 -47.90
N SER A 660 1.24 -36.72 -48.81
CA SER A 660 2.25 -35.63 -48.84
C SER A 660 2.57 -35.20 -50.27
N ASN A 661 3.25 -34.07 -50.42
CA ASN A 661 3.72 -33.62 -51.74
C ASN A 661 4.99 -34.35 -52.16
N GLY A 662 5.90 -34.63 -51.23
CA GLY A 662 7.12 -35.34 -51.53
C GLY A 662 7.78 -35.83 -50.26
N PHE A 663 8.49 -36.95 -50.38
CA PHE A 663 9.25 -37.53 -49.28
C PHE A 663 10.66 -37.87 -49.76
N ARG A 664 11.69 -37.50 -48.99
CA ARG A 664 13.07 -37.81 -49.33
C ARG A 664 13.81 -38.39 -48.14
N PHE A 665 14.40 -39.56 -48.31
CA PHE A 665 15.45 -40.07 -47.44
C PHE A 665 16.77 -39.37 -47.77
N VAL A 666 17.45 -38.88 -46.74
CA VAL A 666 18.66 -38.07 -46.82
C VAL A 666 19.76 -38.76 -46.02
N GLY A 667 20.91 -38.97 -46.66
CA GLY A 667 22.06 -39.64 -46.07
C GLY A 667 22.46 -40.89 -46.86
N THR A 668 23.57 -41.49 -46.45
CA THR A 668 24.12 -42.72 -47.07
C THR A 668 23.81 -43.98 -46.27
N ASN A 669 23.31 -43.83 -45.05
CA ASN A 669 22.94 -44.96 -44.21
C ASN A 669 21.69 -45.64 -44.78
N ASP A 670 21.58 -46.94 -44.57
CA ASP A 670 20.36 -47.66 -44.90
C ASP A 670 19.20 -47.15 -44.03
N HIS A 671 18.02 -47.01 -44.63
CA HIS A 671 16.83 -46.57 -43.93
C HIS A 671 15.78 -47.69 -43.90
N LYS A 672 15.18 -47.87 -42.73
CA LYS A 672 14.03 -48.75 -42.56
C LYS A 672 12.73 -47.99 -42.82
N LEU A 673 11.89 -48.50 -43.72
CA LEU A 673 10.53 -48.02 -43.95
C LEU A 673 9.55 -49.12 -43.54
N THR A 674 8.70 -48.84 -42.56
CA THR A 674 7.67 -49.78 -42.06
C THR A 674 6.29 -49.17 -42.27
N MET A 675 5.31 -49.98 -42.65
CA MET A 675 3.91 -49.57 -42.80
C MET A 675 2.94 -50.60 -42.24
N ASP A 676 1.80 -50.13 -41.75
CA ASP A 676 0.67 -50.99 -41.43
C ASP A 676 0.11 -51.61 -42.72
N THR A 677 -0.23 -52.91 -42.68
CA THR A 677 -0.63 -53.68 -43.86
C THR A 677 -1.94 -53.21 -44.50
N THR A 678 -2.75 -52.44 -43.76
CA THR A 678 -4.00 -51.85 -44.25
C THR A 678 -3.82 -50.46 -44.86
N LYS A 679 -2.64 -49.84 -44.70
CA LYS A 679 -2.37 -48.45 -45.08
C LYS A 679 -1.57 -48.33 -46.37
N THR A 680 -1.58 -47.12 -46.94
CA THR A 680 -0.82 -46.79 -48.15
C THR A 680 0.02 -45.54 -47.94
N PHE A 681 1.20 -45.54 -48.56
CA PHE A 681 2.01 -44.34 -48.69
C PHE A 681 1.60 -43.62 -49.97
N SER A 682 0.98 -42.45 -49.84
CA SER A 682 0.54 -41.61 -50.97
C SER A 682 1.34 -40.32 -51.01
N THR A 683 2.27 -40.20 -51.95
CA THR A 683 3.05 -38.98 -52.15
C THR A 683 3.35 -38.76 -53.63
N SER A 684 3.56 -37.52 -54.09
CA SER A 684 3.85 -37.33 -55.53
C SER A 684 5.15 -38.01 -55.95
N SER A 685 6.13 -38.04 -55.03
CA SER A 685 7.40 -38.74 -55.19
C SER A 685 8.01 -39.11 -53.83
N ILE A 686 8.65 -40.28 -53.78
CA ILE A 686 9.49 -40.72 -52.66
C ILE A 686 10.89 -41.06 -53.16
N ASN A 687 11.92 -40.45 -52.56
CA ASN A 687 13.29 -40.52 -53.07
C ASN A 687 14.27 -41.06 -52.02
N ALA A 688 15.20 -41.91 -52.44
CA ALA A 688 16.32 -42.43 -51.66
C ALA A 688 17.54 -42.60 -52.57
N ASP A 689 18.26 -41.50 -52.78
CA ASP A 689 19.27 -41.40 -53.86
C ASP A 689 20.63 -41.97 -53.47
N SER A 690 20.91 -42.03 -52.18
CA SER A 690 22.24 -42.34 -51.63
C SER A 690 22.23 -43.49 -50.63
N SER A 691 21.05 -44.04 -50.33
CA SER A 691 20.80 -45.04 -49.28
C SER A 691 20.08 -46.27 -49.85
N THR A 692 20.19 -47.40 -49.16
CA THR A 692 19.29 -48.54 -49.40
C THR A 692 18.04 -48.40 -48.54
N ILE A 693 16.87 -48.73 -49.12
CA ILE A 693 15.63 -48.88 -48.35
C ILE A 693 15.45 -50.34 -47.97
N LEU A 694 15.30 -50.58 -46.67
CA LEU A 694 15.02 -51.86 -46.07
C LEU A 694 13.56 -51.85 -45.58
N PRO A 695 12.63 -52.56 -46.21
CA PRO A 695 11.28 -52.64 -45.68
C PRO A 695 11.30 -53.30 -44.31
N GLY A 696 10.52 -52.75 -43.38
CA GLY A 696 10.25 -53.36 -42.08
C GLY A 696 9.00 -54.23 -42.05
N SER A 697 8.15 -54.11 -43.07
CA SER A 697 6.89 -54.81 -43.25
C SER A 697 6.53 -54.77 -44.75
N ASP A 698 5.33 -55.25 -45.10
CA ASP A 698 4.79 -55.08 -46.44
C ASP A 698 4.64 -53.59 -46.79
N LEU A 699 5.04 -53.22 -48.01
CA LEU A 699 4.95 -51.84 -48.49
C LEU A 699 3.91 -51.70 -49.59
N LYS A 700 3.03 -50.71 -49.48
CA LYS A 700 2.06 -50.33 -50.50
C LYS A 700 2.15 -48.84 -50.84
N PHE A 701 2.54 -48.55 -52.08
CA PHE A 701 2.63 -47.20 -52.64
C PHE A 701 1.42 -46.93 -53.53
N GLU A 702 0.84 -45.73 -53.40
CA GLU A 702 -0.35 -45.33 -54.13
C GLU A 702 -0.16 -43.96 -54.79
N ASN A 703 -0.42 -43.87 -56.09
CA ASN A 703 -0.25 -42.65 -56.88
C ASN A 703 1.14 -41.99 -56.69
N THR A 704 2.19 -42.81 -56.58
CA THR A 704 3.52 -42.37 -56.15
C THR A 704 4.61 -42.70 -57.17
N LYS A 705 5.52 -41.76 -57.42
CA LYS A 705 6.79 -42.03 -58.12
C LYS A 705 7.86 -42.43 -57.10
N VAL A 706 8.32 -43.68 -57.14
CA VAL A 706 9.28 -44.25 -56.20
C VAL A 706 10.66 -44.27 -56.83
N TYR A 707 11.57 -43.48 -56.28
CA TYR A 707 12.94 -43.32 -56.75
C TYR A 707 13.92 -43.86 -55.69
N PHE A 708 14.15 -45.17 -55.70
CA PHE A 708 15.04 -45.81 -54.73
C PHE A 708 16.27 -46.34 -55.44
N LYS A 709 17.46 -45.83 -55.08
CA LYS A 709 18.72 -46.36 -55.60
C LYS A 709 18.78 -47.88 -55.43
N ASN A 710 18.51 -48.35 -54.20
CA ASN A 710 18.39 -49.75 -53.86
C ASN A 710 17.19 -49.96 -52.92
N LEU A 711 16.38 -50.98 -53.21
CA LEU A 711 15.34 -51.52 -52.33
C LEU A 711 15.61 -53.01 -52.13
N LYS A 712 15.75 -53.46 -50.88
CA LYS A 712 16.09 -54.86 -50.56
C LYS A 712 15.05 -55.50 -49.68
N LEU A 713 14.32 -56.49 -50.22
CA LEU A 713 13.27 -57.20 -49.50
C LEU A 713 13.88 -58.31 -48.62
N SER A 714 13.44 -58.42 -47.37
CA SER A 714 13.70 -59.57 -46.50
C SER A 714 12.68 -60.68 -46.74
N GLN A 715 13.00 -61.93 -46.40
CA GLN A 715 12.12 -63.08 -46.65
C GLN A 715 10.73 -62.88 -46.01
N GLY A 716 9.67 -63.11 -46.80
CA GLY A 716 8.27 -63.02 -46.37
C GLY A 716 7.63 -61.64 -46.52
N GLN A 717 8.34 -60.65 -47.09
CA GLN A 717 7.81 -59.31 -47.34
C GLN A 717 7.10 -59.21 -48.68
N ARG A 718 6.14 -58.29 -48.81
CA ARG A 718 5.49 -57.98 -50.08
C ARG A 718 5.59 -56.50 -50.39
N ILE A 719 5.78 -56.16 -51.66
CA ILE A 719 5.65 -54.78 -52.13
C ILE A 719 4.54 -54.65 -53.19
N VAL A 720 3.76 -53.59 -53.09
CA VAL A 720 2.64 -53.28 -53.98
C VAL A 720 2.77 -51.85 -54.49
N PHE A 721 2.77 -51.69 -55.80
CA PHE A 721 2.69 -50.41 -56.50
C PHE A 721 1.30 -50.29 -57.11
N ASN A 722 0.56 -49.23 -56.74
CA ASN A 722 -0.77 -48.94 -57.28
C ASN A 722 -0.76 -47.55 -57.94
N SER A 723 -1.10 -47.47 -59.23
CA SER A 723 -0.96 -46.23 -60.03
C SER A 723 0.40 -45.53 -59.83
N SER A 724 1.47 -46.31 -59.68
CA SER A 724 2.78 -45.86 -59.21
C SER A 724 3.90 -46.25 -60.19
N ILE A 725 4.99 -45.49 -60.19
CA ILE A 725 6.13 -45.74 -61.08
C ILE A 725 7.36 -46.01 -60.24
N PHE A 726 8.12 -47.06 -60.53
CA PHE A 726 9.36 -47.38 -59.83
C PHE A 726 10.60 -47.11 -60.68
N TYR A 727 11.62 -46.51 -60.06
CA TYR A 727 12.94 -46.22 -60.61
C TYR A 727 14.05 -46.71 -59.66
N GLY A 728 15.01 -47.48 -60.19
CA GLY A 728 16.21 -47.96 -59.47
C GLY A 728 16.30 -49.48 -59.34
N ARG A 729 16.90 -50.02 -58.27
CA ARG A 729 17.13 -51.48 -58.13
C ARG A 729 16.25 -52.11 -57.05
N ILE A 730 15.61 -53.23 -57.37
CA ILE A 730 14.89 -54.08 -56.40
C ILE A 730 15.60 -55.44 -56.27
N GLU A 731 16.05 -55.78 -55.06
CA GLU A 731 16.46 -57.13 -54.67
C GLU A 731 15.27 -57.84 -54.03
N ALA A 732 14.63 -58.72 -54.81
CA ALA A 732 13.36 -59.33 -54.43
C ALA A 732 13.52 -60.47 -53.43
N ASN A 733 14.61 -61.25 -53.47
CA ASN A 733 14.83 -62.39 -52.57
C ASN A 733 13.63 -63.36 -52.48
N ASN A 734 13.07 -63.75 -53.64
CA ASN A 734 11.88 -64.59 -53.78
C ASN A 734 10.58 -64.05 -53.19
N ASN A 735 10.51 -62.74 -52.93
CA ASN A 735 9.30 -62.08 -52.43
C ASN A 735 8.39 -61.56 -53.55
N PRO A 736 7.07 -61.49 -53.31
CA PRO A 736 6.11 -60.95 -54.26
C PRO A 736 6.24 -59.43 -54.47
N ILE A 737 6.28 -59.02 -55.74
CA ILE A 737 6.22 -57.64 -56.21
C ILE A 737 4.98 -57.50 -57.08
N VAL A 738 4.08 -56.58 -56.72
CA VAL A 738 2.78 -56.43 -57.40
C VAL A 738 2.67 -55.04 -58.01
N PHE A 739 2.34 -54.97 -59.31
CA PHE A 739 2.07 -53.73 -60.03
C PHE A 739 0.60 -53.72 -60.48
N ASN A 740 -0.18 -52.78 -59.95
CA ASN A 740 -1.61 -52.63 -60.21
C ASN A 740 -1.92 -51.28 -60.89
N ASN A 741 -3.07 -51.20 -61.58
CA ASN A 741 -3.63 -49.95 -62.09
C ASN A 741 -2.63 -49.08 -62.87
N ASN A 742 -2.10 -49.61 -63.97
CA ASN A 742 -1.11 -48.92 -64.82
C ASN A 742 0.20 -48.55 -64.10
N SER A 743 0.56 -49.27 -63.03
CA SER A 743 1.90 -49.14 -62.46
C SER A 743 2.94 -49.79 -63.37
N TYR A 744 4.11 -49.19 -63.47
CA TYR A 744 5.20 -49.72 -64.29
C TYR A 744 6.58 -49.38 -63.71
N ILE A 745 7.57 -50.12 -64.20
CA ILE A 745 8.99 -49.91 -63.93
C ILE A 745 9.56 -49.05 -65.06
N ALA A 746 10.33 -48.02 -64.75
CA ALA A 746 10.95 -47.15 -65.74
C ALA A 746 12.40 -46.82 -65.40
N ASN A 747 13.17 -46.38 -66.40
CA ASN A 747 14.53 -45.87 -66.21
C ASN A 747 14.48 -44.36 -66.00
N PHE A 748 15.33 -43.84 -65.11
CA PHE A 748 15.49 -42.40 -64.88
C PHE A 748 16.95 -42.11 -64.57
N SER A 749 17.63 -41.36 -65.43
CA SER A 749 18.94 -40.78 -65.12
C SER A 749 18.72 -39.69 -64.06
N PRO A 750 19.32 -39.78 -62.85
CA PRO A 750 20.68 -40.29 -62.59
C PRO A 750 20.78 -41.67 -61.88
N TYR A 751 19.70 -42.45 -61.77
CA TYR A 751 19.78 -43.77 -61.11
C TYR A 751 20.48 -44.80 -62.03
N PRO A 752 21.08 -45.87 -61.46
CA PRO A 752 21.47 -47.05 -62.24
C PRO A 752 20.31 -47.52 -63.11
N LYS A 753 20.62 -48.24 -64.21
CA LYS A 753 19.59 -48.89 -65.03
C LYS A 753 18.67 -49.66 -64.09
N THR A 754 17.36 -49.48 -64.24
CA THR A 754 16.40 -50.06 -63.32
C THR A 754 16.47 -51.59 -63.43
N GLU A 755 16.75 -52.25 -62.30
CA GLU A 755 17.13 -53.67 -62.21
C GLU A 755 16.20 -54.39 -61.24
N LEU A 756 15.67 -55.54 -61.67
CA LEU A 756 14.98 -56.49 -60.80
C LEU A 756 15.85 -57.74 -60.64
N ILE A 757 16.32 -57.97 -59.42
CA ILE A 757 17.19 -59.10 -59.09
C ILE A 757 16.43 -60.05 -58.18
N ASN A 758 16.17 -61.25 -58.66
CA ASN A 758 15.61 -62.34 -57.86
C ASN A 758 16.73 -63.33 -57.53
N THR A 759 17.21 -63.29 -56.29
CA THR A 759 18.22 -64.20 -55.74
C THR A 759 17.57 -65.27 -54.87
#